data_AF-A0AA36JLM1-F1
#
_entry.id   AF-A0AA36JLM1-F1
#
_cell.length_a   1.000
_cell.length_b   1.000
_cell.length_c   1.000
_cell.angle_alpha   90.00
_cell.angle_beta   90.00
_cell.angle_gamma   90.00
#
_symmetry.space_group_name_H-M   'P 1'
#
loop_
_entity.id
_entity.type
_entity.pdbx_description
1 polymer ?
#
loop_
_entity_poly.entity_id
_entity_poly.type
_entity_poly.pdbx_seq_one_letter_code
_entity_poly.pdbx_strand_id
1 'polypeptide(L)'
;MGAVPSQGCCHVNAVVCDLDPKSASLLYLDMEDEGPDARSSPRLRGVPVLRVHSTQPFLKASGLDRSAVEEFREMLQSHGVSTGSWGKGGAKSVEHLFWEVFYSQGSLLTGLGAKLKRVARLLTVRILADIEGKDHVLVSRLRVLYNCQHQGLRMPQRKLRWKMPEDNVLLQSCEEVLSCEDCATVDSWHWAALEELGLPALQACMKEETSAYTYFTEDNLPSESYPGLNTLVCVHQVTLRVTDPGQAKVATIGLPFGQEFATADAEFDLERFHCKDQMLIGSQLNVWTWVPASDIQANTLRATIPAPAESESPAMKRLENELMLHRRVPVPVVNCLTKAAAKDGAARAVAVQGKKGAPNPHLRRILQSKRTDWTTVRKMARSLLDPNYSLSEFYEDLTAFPELFLYLRDGVLETGSGRTTDDEYQRTVCAFFAIYWLMRLDIDGRQGFSFGTDDDWKALQESAVKDGEVAMQSESGPTELQKRLFQLDRRLAFFNSAQWGFFRRLMVDAGLLEITSSHGRDQYQVKETRMVSLLALTAIHDIMKMDALLPTVQPEHDGYHGYAAGDVIGDHDHALCYLMDHYPDLLPSFRELDAAERQSVQFTQCNLCFNHGWLVQAEAPPGAIFTKFREAISDRRLHAGARDVALYFVHWLTDLAGAEPTPLGGCEKFVIKFPLHVLNSFLQSFKFIEGIASQTETQVMEKYLKYRWSDHVPSLGPPPSGPHAIAAMRLLCMAQANARGIVDAFNRELPQEDKEVLSVEMSRTGCAGQSFHTDLVPTDVVSRPVGPAFLIYYGPAFLQTTCSHSALRLRILTEIYRCSRELWPESPASVATSVHVRIDTIKGLKVHEIQEVLAKGELWLVTKHNESEAFVGRASHLKLNKYVSNGQKFQILDLGFLRDRKS
;
A
#
# COMPACT_ATOMS: atom_id res chain seq x y z
N MET A 1 68.80 4.98 -11.63
CA MET A 1 69.27 6.31 -11.19
C MET A 1 68.05 6.99 -10.59
N GLY A 2 67.74 6.82 -9.30
CA GLY A 2 68.26 7.59 -8.15
C GLY A 2 67.30 8.77 -7.91
N ALA A 3 66.76 9.10 -6.74
CA ALA A 3 66.85 8.60 -5.37
C ALA A 3 65.63 9.16 -4.56
N VAL A 4 65.28 8.49 -3.47
CA VAL A 4 64.46 8.95 -2.30
C VAL A 4 65.49 9.57 -1.30
N PRO A 5 65.21 10.45 -0.27
CA PRO A 5 64.09 10.43 0.70
C PRO A 5 63.66 11.75 1.44
N SER A 6 62.59 11.66 2.24
CA SER A 6 62.44 12.14 3.65
C SER A 6 60.95 12.39 3.98
N GLN A 7 60.28 11.61 4.83
CA GLN A 7 60.25 11.57 6.30
C GLN A 7 59.67 12.81 7.00
N GLY A 8 58.49 12.63 7.60
CA GLY A 8 57.91 13.42 8.69
C GLY A 8 56.93 12.54 9.48
N CYS A 9 57.29 12.19 10.70
CA CYS A 9 56.59 11.27 11.61
C CYS A 9 55.60 11.98 12.56
N CYS A 10 54.51 11.26 12.89
CA CYS A 10 53.81 11.14 14.17
C CYS A 10 53.13 12.38 14.83
N HIS A 11 51.79 12.34 14.92
CA HIS A 11 51.11 12.09 16.20
C HIS A 11 49.67 11.61 16.02
N VAL A 12 49.32 10.63 16.86
CA VAL A 12 48.04 9.96 17.05
C VAL A 12 47.08 10.89 17.79
N ASN A 13 45.83 10.99 17.32
CA ASN A 13 44.67 11.16 18.19
C ASN A 13 43.50 10.39 17.59
N ALA A 14 43.08 9.36 18.31
CA ALA A 14 41.84 8.64 18.07
C ALA A 14 40.67 9.57 18.37
N VAL A 15 39.73 9.69 17.43
CA VAL A 15 38.38 10.16 17.72
C VAL A 15 37.46 8.99 17.41
N VAL A 16 36.86 8.49 18.48
CA VAL A 16 35.83 7.46 18.52
C VAL A 16 34.62 7.98 17.73
N CYS A 17 34.17 7.21 16.75
CA CYS A 17 32.85 7.37 16.16
C CYS A 17 31.82 6.74 17.10
N ASP A 18 31.20 7.55 17.96
CA ASP A 18 29.92 7.19 18.57
C ASP A 18 28.80 7.68 17.65
N LEU A 19 28.31 6.75 16.82
CA LEU A 19 27.00 6.83 16.20
C LEU A 19 26.03 6.12 17.14
N ASP A 20 25.04 6.83 17.67
CA ASP A 20 23.81 6.21 18.15
C ASP A 20 22.64 6.56 17.21
N PRO A 21 22.26 5.65 16.29
CA PRO A 21 21.08 5.79 15.47
C PRO A 21 20.05 4.71 15.85
N LYS A 22 19.03 5.05 16.63
CA LYS A 22 17.74 4.33 16.83
C LYS A 22 16.89 5.19 17.79
N SER A 23 15.59 5.43 17.65
CA SER A 23 14.51 4.56 17.19
C SER A 23 13.20 5.35 16.99
N ALA A 24 12.60 5.27 15.79
CA ALA A 24 11.15 5.30 15.59
C ALA A 24 10.85 4.63 14.23
N SER A 25 10.07 3.55 14.23
CA SER A 25 9.67 2.81 13.03
C SER A 25 8.18 3.07 12.76
N LEU A 26 7.81 3.34 11.51
CA LEU A 26 6.43 3.58 11.06
C LEU A 26 5.82 2.28 10.49
N LEU A 27 4.55 2.00 10.74
CA LEU A 27 3.86 0.80 10.22
C LEU A 27 3.00 1.08 8.98
N TYR A 28 3.02 0.16 8.01
CA TYR A 28 2.02 -0.01 6.94
C TYR A 28 1.64 -1.49 6.80
N LEU A 29 0.36 -1.80 6.57
CA LEU A 29 -0.13 -3.14 6.20
C LEU A 29 -1.11 -3.08 5.02
N ASP A 30 -0.78 -3.84 3.97
CA ASP A 30 -1.69 -4.38 2.95
C ASP A 30 -1.25 -5.82 2.63
N MET A 31 -2.17 -6.78 2.70
CA MET A 31 -2.16 -8.03 1.92
C MET A 31 -3.60 -8.53 1.74
N GLU A 32 -4.01 -8.73 0.48
CA GLU A 32 -4.97 -9.77 0.07
C GLU A 32 -4.25 -10.64 -0.97
N ASP A 33 -4.28 -11.96 -0.82
CA ASP A 33 -5.32 -12.82 -1.40
C ASP A 33 -5.71 -13.97 -0.43
N GLU A 34 -7.00 -14.17 -0.17
CA GLU A 34 -7.55 -15.38 0.47
C GLU A 34 -8.47 -16.14 -0.50
N GLY A 35 -8.15 -17.42 -0.73
CA GLY A 35 -9.13 -18.43 -1.12
C GLY A 35 -10.01 -18.85 0.08
N PRO A 36 -11.06 -19.64 -0.15
CA PRO A 36 -12.30 -19.56 0.60
C PRO A 36 -12.25 -20.40 1.89
N ASP A 37 -12.10 -19.74 3.03
CA ASP A 37 -12.79 -20.00 4.31
C ASP A 37 -11.93 -19.52 5.51
N ALA A 38 -12.08 -18.24 5.92
CA ALA A 38 -11.93 -17.78 7.31
C ALA A 38 -12.30 -16.29 7.47
N ARG A 39 -12.68 -15.92 8.69
CA ARG A 39 -13.24 -14.60 9.07
C ARG A 39 -12.15 -13.52 9.11
N SER A 40 -12.51 -12.33 8.61
CA SER A 40 -11.67 -11.15 8.39
C SER A 40 -10.94 -10.59 9.63
N SER A 41 -9.74 -10.02 9.42
CA SER A 41 -8.91 -9.30 10.39
C SER A 41 -8.42 -7.96 9.82
N PRO A 42 -7.99 -6.99 10.67
CA PRO A 42 -8.10 -5.55 10.37
C PRO A 42 -6.85 -4.91 9.73
N ARG A 43 -7.09 -3.87 8.91
CA ARG A 43 -6.07 -3.05 8.21
C ARG A 43 -5.66 -1.82 9.04
N LEU A 44 -4.36 -1.48 9.08
CA LEU A 44 -3.79 -0.32 9.80
C LEU A 44 -3.04 0.65 8.86
N ARG A 45 -3.28 1.96 9.00
CA ARG A 45 -2.55 3.05 8.31
C ARG A 45 -1.84 3.95 9.33
N GLY A 46 -0.54 4.23 9.13
CA GLY A 46 0.15 5.44 9.62
C GLY A 46 0.15 5.76 11.12
N VAL A 47 0.00 4.77 12.01
CA VAL A 47 -0.07 5.02 13.46
C VAL A 47 1.35 5.17 14.07
N PRO A 48 1.63 6.24 14.84
CA PRO A 48 2.92 6.39 15.54
C PRO A 48 3.08 5.32 16.62
N VAL A 49 4.18 4.57 16.61
CA VAL A 49 4.45 3.50 17.59
C VAL A 49 5.40 4.01 18.67
N LEU A 50 4.90 4.08 19.91
CA LEU A 50 5.68 4.28 21.11
C LEU A 50 6.31 2.95 21.52
N ARG A 51 7.64 2.89 21.62
CA ARG A 51 8.30 1.74 22.23
C ARG A 51 8.22 1.86 23.74
N VAL A 52 7.59 0.88 24.37
CA VAL A 52 7.59 0.74 25.82
C VAL A 52 8.90 0.04 26.20
N HIS A 53 9.85 0.80 26.74
CA HIS A 53 11.11 0.24 27.22
C HIS A 53 10.84 -0.57 28.50
N SER A 54 10.70 -1.87 28.36
CA SER A 54 10.73 -2.78 29.52
C SER A 54 12.19 -3.09 29.87
N THR A 55 12.48 -3.06 31.17
CA THR A 55 13.81 -3.28 31.75
C THR A 55 14.23 -4.75 31.80
N GLN A 56 13.41 -5.66 31.27
CA GLN A 56 13.64 -7.11 31.38
C GLN A 56 14.28 -7.71 30.12
N PRO A 57 15.13 -8.74 30.27
CA PRO A 57 15.71 -9.47 29.14
C PRO A 57 14.63 -10.29 28.40
N PHE A 58 14.47 -10.03 27.10
CA PHE A 58 13.53 -10.76 26.24
C PHE A 58 14.20 -11.99 25.63
N LEU A 59 13.45 -13.10 25.50
CA LEU A 59 13.95 -14.33 24.91
C LEU A 59 13.08 -14.74 23.71
N LYS A 60 13.75 -15.17 22.63
CA LYS A 60 13.09 -15.93 21.55
C LYS A 60 12.42 -17.16 22.16
N ALA A 61 11.33 -17.64 21.56
CA ALA A 61 10.79 -18.96 21.92
C ALA A 61 11.89 -20.05 21.84
N SER A 62 12.84 -19.91 20.90
CA SER A 62 14.04 -20.75 20.78
C SER A 62 15.13 -20.46 21.82
N GLY A 63 15.07 -19.34 22.52
CA GLY A 63 15.98 -18.93 23.59
C GLY A 63 15.49 -19.29 25.00
N LEU A 64 14.26 -19.80 25.14
CA LEU A 64 13.83 -20.45 26.38
C LEU A 64 14.58 -21.78 26.53
N ASP A 65 15.00 -22.09 27.75
CA ASP A 65 15.58 -23.39 28.05
C ASP A 65 14.53 -24.48 27.81
N ARG A 66 14.75 -25.28 26.75
CA ARG A 66 13.83 -26.35 26.37
C ARG A 66 13.70 -27.42 27.45
N SER A 67 14.75 -27.67 28.24
CA SER A 67 14.69 -28.61 29.36
C SER A 67 13.73 -28.08 30.43
N ALA A 68 13.91 -26.81 30.83
CA ALA A 68 13.05 -26.19 31.84
C ALA A 68 11.59 -26.08 31.39
N VAL A 69 11.34 -25.82 30.10
CA VAL A 69 9.97 -25.81 29.55
C VAL A 69 9.35 -27.21 29.57
N GLU A 70 10.12 -28.26 29.28
CA GLU A 70 9.62 -29.64 29.32
C GLU A 70 9.34 -30.09 30.76
N GLU A 71 10.25 -29.80 31.69
CA GLU A 71 10.05 -30.03 33.14
C GLU A 71 8.79 -29.29 33.64
N PHE A 72 8.59 -28.06 33.19
CA PHE A 72 7.38 -27.29 33.50
C PHE A 72 6.12 -27.95 32.90
N ARG A 73 6.20 -28.51 31.70
CA ARG A 73 5.10 -29.25 31.08
C ARG A 73 4.75 -30.50 31.88
N GLU A 74 5.75 -31.27 32.29
CA GLU A 74 5.59 -32.46 33.13
C GLU A 74 4.98 -32.10 34.49
N MET A 75 5.40 -30.97 35.08
CA MET A 75 4.80 -30.43 36.30
C MET A 75 3.31 -30.12 36.14
N LEU A 76 2.91 -29.42 35.05
CA LEU A 76 1.50 -29.15 34.76
C LEU A 76 0.69 -30.45 34.60
N GLN A 77 1.21 -31.42 33.86
CA GLN A 77 0.54 -32.69 33.59
C GLN A 77 0.40 -33.55 34.85
N SER A 78 1.43 -33.60 35.70
CA SER A 78 1.39 -34.33 36.97
C SER A 78 0.32 -33.80 37.95
N HIS A 79 -0.10 -32.54 37.78
CA HIS A 79 -1.20 -31.93 38.53
C HIS A 79 -2.54 -31.91 37.77
N GLY A 80 -2.67 -32.72 36.71
CA GLY A 80 -3.92 -32.92 36.00
C GLY A 80 -4.29 -31.83 34.99
N VAL A 81 -3.36 -30.95 34.61
CA VAL A 81 -3.57 -29.93 33.57
C VAL A 81 -3.14 -30.51 32.22
N SER A 82 -4.11 -30.74 31.32
CA SER A 82 -3.82 -31.23 29.98
C SER A 82 -3.36 -30.10 29.05
N THR A 83 -2.13 -30.22 28.52
CA THR A 83 -1.50 -29.22 27.65
C THR A 83 -1.60 -29.55 26.16
N GLY A 84 -2.22 -30.67 25.76
CA GLY A 84 -2.22 -31.14 24.37
C GLY A 84 -2.97 -30.25 23.36
N SER A 85 -3.87 -29.40 23.85
CA SER A 85 -4.60 -28.39 23.06
C SER A 85 -3.91 -27.02 23.03
N TRP A 86 -2.89 -26.82 23.85
CA TRP A 86 -2.20 -25.53 23.99
C TRP A 86 -1.36 -25.24 22.73
N GLY A 87 -1.39 -23.99 22.26
CA GLY A 87 -0.77 -23.58 20.99
C GLY A 87 -1.61 -23.87 19.74
N LYS A 88 -2.85 -24.35 19.89
CA LYS A 88 -3.79 -24.60 18.78
C LYS A 88 -5.08 -23.81 18.95
N GLY A 89 -5.68 -23.39 17.85
CA GLY A 89 -7.07 -22.91 17.80
C GLY A 89 -7.41 -21.74 18.74
N GLY A 90 -6.48 -20.83 19.00
CA GLY A 90 -6.71 -19.74 19.94
C GLY A 90 -5.87 -19.82 21.22
N ALA A 91 -5.62 -21.04 21.70
CA ALA A 91 -4.97 -21.28 22.99
C ALA A 91 -3.48 -20.92 22.97
N LYS A 92 -2.99 -20.37 24.08
CA LYS A 92 -1.56 -20.07 24.27
C LYS A 92 -0.77 -21.37 24.50
N SER A 93 0.52 -21.36 24.21
CA SER A 93 1.38 -22.55 24.35
C SER A 93 1.95 -22.71 25.77
N VAL A 94 2.62 -23.83 26.06
CA VAL A 94 3.28 -24.05 27.35
C VAL A 94 4.41 -23.04 27.58
N GLU A 95 5.16 -22.73 26.53
CA GLU A 95 6.22 -21.72 26.51
C GLU A 95 5.68 -20.34 26.92
N HIS A 96 4.42 -20.03 26.57
CA HIS A 96 3.79 -18.78 26.97
C HIS A 96 3.47 -18.72 28.44
N LEU A 97 2.92 -19.79 29.01
CA LEU A 97 2.66 -19.83 30.45
C LEU A 97 3.97 -19.83 31.24
N PHE A 98 4.99 -20.56 30.75
CA PHE A 98 6.33 -20.56 31.33
C PHE A 98 6.94 -19.17 31.35
N TRP A 99 6.90 -18.47 30.20
CA TRP A 99 7.34 -17.08 30.12
C TRP A 99 6.54 -16.16 31.05
N GLU A 100 5.22 -16.35 31.13
CA GLU A 100 4.34 -15.56 31.98
C GLU A 100 4.63 -15.71 33.48
N VAL A 101 4.97 -16.92 33.91
CA VAL A 101 5.24 -17.23 35.33
C VAL A 101 6.66 -16.85 35.73
N PHE A 102 7.66 -17.22 34.92
CA PHE A 102 9.07 -17.11 35.33
C PHE A 102 9.78 -15.85 34.83
N TYR A 103 9.39 -15.30 33.68
CA TYR A 103 10.09 -14.17 33.08
C TYR A 103 9.35 -12.85 33.28
N SER A 104 8.10 -12.76 32.82
CA SER A 104 7.32 -11.54 33.04
C SER A 104 6.75 -11.44 34.46
N GLN A 105 6.68 -12.58 35.16
CA GLN A 105 6.09 -12.71 36.49
C GLN A 105 4.68 -12.11 36.54
N GLY A 106 3.94 -12.16 35.42
CA GLY A 106 2.57 -11.62 35.31
C GLY A 106 1.51 -12.57 35.87
N SER A 107 1.90 -13.79 36.23
CA SER A 107 1.04 -14.73 36.94
C SER A 107 1.84 -15.63 37.87
N LEU A 108 1.12 -16.23 38.82
CA LEU A 108 1.62 -17.22 39.75
C LEU A 108 0.84 -18.53 39.57
N LEU A 109 1.46 -19.67 39.84
CA LEU A 109 0.75 -20.95 40.02
C LEU A 109 0.70 -21.31 41.50
N THR A 110 -0.49 -21.69 41.99
CA THR A 110 -0.72 -22.16 43.37
C THR A 110 -1.48 -23.49 43.38
N GLY A 111 -1.54 -24.15 44.53
CA GLY A 111 -2.31 -25.39 44.73
C GLY A 111 -1.48 -26.68 44.81
N LEU A 112 -0.26 -26.65 45.37
CA LEU A 112 0.53 -27.85 45.64
C LEU A 112 -0.25 -28.84 46.56
N GLY A 113 -0.78 -29.92 45.98
CA GLY A 113 -1.61 -30.95 46.64
C GLY A 113 -3.09 -30.99 46.17
N ALA A 114 -3.55 -29.97 45.43
CA ALA A 114 -4.87 -29.88 44.79
C ALA A 114 -4.70 -29.66 43.27
N LYS A 115 -5.79 -29.34 42.55
CA LYS A 115 -5.69 -28.92 41.14
C LYS A 115 -4.95 -27.58 41.07
N LEU A 116 -3.94 -27.47 40.19
CA LEU A 116 -3.22 -26.21 39.99
C LEU A 116 -4.19 -25.08 39.61
N LYS A 117 -3.96 -23.91 40.21
CA LYS A 117 -4.69 -22.67 39.93
C LYS A 117 -3.70 -21.59 39.53
N ARG A 118 -4.01 -20.89 38.45
CA ARG A 118 -3.27 -19.70 37.98
C ARG A 118 -3.83 -18.47 38.67
N VAL A 119 -2.99 -17.64 39.27
CA VAL A 119 -3.40 -16.37 39.86
C VAL A 119 -2.88 -15.23 39.00
N ALA A 120 -3.79 -14.40 38.49
CA ALA A 120 -3.47 -13.25 37.66
C ALA A 120 -4.07 -11.98 38.28
N ARG A 121 -3.22 -10.98 38.51
CA ARG A 121 -3.66 -9.66 38.93
C ARG A 121 -3.66 -8.72 37.75
N LEU A 122 -4.81 -8.12 37.47
CA LEU A 122 -5.04 -7.23 36.37
C LEU A 122 -5.23 -5.81 36.89
N LEU A 123 -4.70 -4.87 36.14
CA LEU A 123 -4.96 -3.46 36.31
C LEU A 123 -5.63 -2.95 35.03
N THR A 124 -6.88 -2.49 35.16
CA THR A 124 -7.63 -1.84 34.09
C THR A 124 -7.61 -0.34 34.34
N VAL A 125 -7.02 0.42 33.42
CA VAL A 125 -6.86 1.88 33.55
C VAL A 125 -7.82 2.60 32.62
N ARG A 126 -8.70 3.41 33.18
CA ARG A 126 -9.59 4.32 32.45
C ARG A 126 -8.98 5.70 32.37
N ILE A 127 -8.49 6.07 31.19
CA ILE A 127 -7.88 7.38 30.98
C ILE A 127 -8.90 8.30 30.33
N LEU A 128 -9.20 9.40 31.01
CA LEU A 128 -10.10 10.46 30.56
C LEU A 128 -9.30 11.68 30.13
N ALA A 129 -9.68 12.29 29.01
CA ALA A 129 -9.13 13.57 28.57
C ALA A 129 -10.24 14.43 27.97
N ASP A 130 -10.16 15.74 28.20
CA ASP A 130 -11.01 16.71 27.52
C ASP A 130 -10.43 16.99 26.12
N ILE A 131 -11.15 16.60 25.07
CA ILE A 131 -10.78 16.80 23.68
C ILE A 131 -11.91 17.60 23.05
N GLU A 132 -11.60 18.83 22.65
CA GLU A 132 -12.57 19.77 22.07
C GLU A 132 -13.79 20.06 22.97
N GLY A 133 -13.58 20.15 24.29
CA GLY A 133 -14.63 20.42 25.26
C GLY A 133 -15.50 19.21 25.60
N LYS A 134 -15.04 17.99 25.28
CA LYS A 134 -15.74 16.73 25.55
C LYS A 134 -14.80 15.70 26.17
N ASP A 135 -15.28 15.04 27.22
CA ASP A 135 -14.58 13.88 27.79
C ASP A 135 -14.48 12.76 26.76
N HIS A 136 -13.25 12.28 26.54
CA HIS A 136 -12.94 11.09 25.76
C HIS A 136 -12.24 10.06 26.64
N VAL A 137 -12.43 8.79 26.31
CA VAL A 137 -11.79 7.64 26.96
C VAL A 137 -10.81 7.02 25.99
N LEU A 138 -9.59 6.74 26.47
CA LEU A 138 -8.63 5.98 25.70
C LEU A 138 -9.00 4.49 25.64
N VAL A 139 -9.11 3.93 24.43
CA VAL A 139 -9.37 2.50 24.21
C VAL A 139 -8.43 1.90 23.17
N SER A 140 -8.10 0.62 23.30
CA SER A 140 -7.37 -0.12 22.28
C SER A 140 -8.32 -0.49 21.15
N ARG A 141 -8.13 0.07 19.96
CA ARG A 141 -8.86 -0.32 18.74
C ARG A 141 -8.42 -1.68 18.21
N LEU A 142 -7.13 -1.98 18.35
CA LEU A 142 -6.53 -3.21 17.87
C LEU A 142 -5.38 -3.64 18.77
N ARG A 143 -5.40 -4.89 19.19
CA ARG A 143 -4.27 -5.54 19.86
C ARG A 143 -3.78 -6.70 19.01
N VAL A 144 -2.52 -6.66 18.60
CA VAL A 144 -1.82 -7.73 17.88
C VAL A 144 -0.86 -8.42 18.85
N LEU A 145 -1.07 -9.71 19.07
CA LEU A 145 -0.19 -10.55 19.88
C LEU A 145 0.89 -11.23 19.01
N TYR A 146 1.94 -11.75 19.64
CA TYR A 146 3.04 -12.50 18.98
C TYR A 146 2.58 -13.64 18.04
N ASN A 147 1.38 -14.19 18.24
CA ASN A 147 0.76 -15.24 17.41
C ASN A 147 -0.19 -14.68 16.33
N CYS A 148 -0.15 -13.38 16.08
CA CYS A 148 -1.01 -12.65 15.15
C CYS A 148 -2.51 -12.70 15.49
N GLN A 149 -2.89 -13.03 16.74
CA GLN A 149 -4.29 -12.90 17.15
C GLN A 149 -4.68 -11.44 17.37
N HIS A 150 -5.92 -11.12 16.99
CA HIS A 150 -6.51 -9.81 17.12
C HIS A 150 -7.57 -9.80 18.23
N GLN A 151 -7.55 -8.75 19.05
CA GLN A 151 -8.62 -8.48 20.02
C GLN A 151 -9.20 -7.08 19.76
N GLY A 152 -10.53 -6.95 19.91
CA GLY A 152 -11.28 -5.71 19.65
C GLY A 152 -11.19 -4.68 20.78
N LEU A 153 -12.14 -3.73 20.77
CA LEU A 153 -12.19 -2.57 21.68
C LEU A 153 -12.08 -2.95 23.15
N ARG A 154 -10.97 -2.59 23.80
CA ARG A 154 -10.75 -2.81 25.24
C ARG A 154 -10.03 -1.63 25.89
N MET A 155 -10.30 -1.42 27.16
CA MET A 155 -9.56 -0.48 28.00
C MET A 155 -8.10 -0.92 28.16
N PRO A 156 -7.16 0.02 28.40
CA PRO A 156 -5.79 -0.34 28.80
C PRO A 156 -5.80 -1.33 29.97
N GLN A 157 -5.15 -2.48 29.78
CA GLN A 157 -5.14 -3.56 30.76
C GLN A 157 -3.77 -4.21 30.86
N ARG A 158 -3.18 -4.16 32.06
CA ARG A 158 -1.87 -4.72 32.40
C ARG A 158 -1.99 -5.88 33.39
N LYS A 159 -1.04 -6.81 33.36
CA LYS A 159 -0.82 -7.76 34.47
C LYS A 159 0.18 -7.17 35.48
N LEU A 160 -0.19 -7.13 36.75
CA LEU A 160 0.73 -6.71 37.80
C LEU A 160 1.77 -7.81 38.04
N ARG A 161 3.02 -7.39 38.31
CA ARG A 161 4.14 -8.30 38.49
C ARG A 161 4.14 -8.88 39.91
N TRP A 162 4.37 -10.17 40.01
CA TRP A 162 4.60 -10.85 41.28
C TRP A 162 6.05 -10.67 41.73
N LYS A 163 6.24 -10.21 42.97
CA LYS A 163 7.52 -10.21 43.66
C LYS A 163 7.78 -11.63 44.16
N MET A 164 8.33 -12.47 43.30
CA MET A 164 8.65 -13.85 43.67
C MET A 164 9.80 -13.85 44.70
N PRO A 165 9.66 -14.57 45.83
CA PRO A 165 10.81 -14.89 46.68
C PRO A 165 11.83 -15.70 45.87
N GLU A 166 13.13 -15.45 46.05
CA GLU A 166 14.20 -16.09 45.27
C GLU A 166 14.16 -17.64 45.33
N ASP A 167 13.52 -18.21 46.35
CA ASP A 167 13.60 -19.64 46.67
C ASP A 167 12.31 -20.46 46.40
N ASN A 168 11.19 -19.89 45.93
CA ASN A 168 10.01 -20.72 45.62
C ASN A 168 8.96 -20.05 44.72
N VAL A 169 8.76 -20.61 43.52
CA VAL A 169 7.76 -20.13 42.55
C VAL A 169 6.36 -20.74 42.77
N LEU A 170 6.26 -21.79 43.60
CA LEU A 170 5.00 -22.45 43.94
C LEU A 170 4.62 -22.13 45.40
N LEU A 171 3.66 -21.22 45.58
CA LEU A 171 3.18 -20.85 46.91
C LEU A 171 2.22 -21.92 47.45
N GLN A 172 2.55 -22.47 48.62
CA GLN A 172 1.68 -23.37 49.38
C GLN A 172 0.51 -22.58 50.01
N SER A 173 -0.68 -22.79 49.44
CA SER A 173 -2.02 -22.75 50.04
C SER A 173 -2.51 -21.55 50.88
N CYS A 174 -2.10 -20.30 50.59
CA CYS A 174 -2.79 -19.12 51.15
C CYS A 174 -3.55 -18.32 50.07
N GLU A 175 -4.61 -18.92 49.50
CA GLU A 175 -5.47 -18.25 48.50
C GLU A 175 -6.08 -16.94 49.02
N GLU A 176 -6.39 -16.85 50.31
CA GLU A 176 -6.92 -15.63 50.97
C GLU A 176 -5.94 -14.46 50.91
N VAL A 177 -4.63 -14.72 50.99
CA VAL A 177 -3.61 -13.66 50.87
C VAL A 177 -3.47 -13.23 49.42
N LEU A 178 -3.63 -14.17 48.48
CA LEU A 178 -3.50 -13.92 47.04
C LEU A 178 -4.68 -13.16 46.44
N SER A 179 -5.83 -13.09 47.13
CA SER A 179 -7.02 -12.30 46.76
C SER A 179 -7.17 -11.00 47.53
N CYS A 180 -6.25 -10.66 48.45
CA CYS A 180 -6.29 -9.42 49.21
C CYS A 180 -5.96 -8.21 48.34
N GLU A 181 -6.73 -7.12 48.43
CA GLU A 181 -6.48 -5.90 47.65
C GLU A 181 -5.02 -5.42 47.73
N ASP A 182 -4.50 -5.28 48.96
CA ASP A 182 -3.15 -4.81 49.27
C ASP A 182 -2.13 -5.95 49.39
N CYS A 183 -2.06 -6.82 48.38
CA CYS A 183 -1.14 -7.95 48.41
C CYS A 183 0.32 -7.51 48.26
N ALA A 184 1.09 -7.65 49.34
CA ALA A 184 2.49 -7.21 49.42
C ALA A 184 3.43 -7.92 48.43
N THR A 185 3.05 -9.12 47.95
CA THR A 185 3.82 -9.92 46.99
C THR A 185 3.59 -9.51 45.54
N VAL A 186 2.91 -8.39 45.29
CA VAL A 186 2.65 -7.85 43.96
C VAL A 186 3.17 -6.41 43.90
N ASP A 187 3.57 -5.96 42.71
CA ASP A 187 3.87 -4.56 42.47
C ASP A 187 2.65 -3.68 42.75
N SER A 188 2.90 -2.49 43.28
CA SER A 188 1.82 -1.52 43.54
C SER A 188 1.15 -1.16 42.22
N TRP A 189 -0.17 -1.29 42.18
CA TRP A 189 -0.94 -0.92 40.98
C TRP A 189 -0.77 0.57 40.63
N HIS A 190 -0.52 1.44 41.61
CA HIS A 190 -0.25 2.86 41.39
C HIS A 190 0.97 3.08 40.50
N TRP A 191 2.03 2.30 40.71
CA TRP A 191 3.25 2.37 39.91
C TRP A 191 3.02 1.78 38.51
N ALA A 192 2.34 0.63 38.46
CA ALA A 192 2.08 -0.10 37.23
C ALA A 192 1.15 0.65 36.24
N ALA A 193 0.21 1.46 36.74
CA ALA A 193 -0.70 2.26 35.91
C ALA A 193 0.03 3.23 34.98
N LEU A 194 1.15 3.78 35.46
CA LEU A 194 1.93 4.79 34.76
C LEU A 194 2.99 4.17 33.85
N GLU A 195 3.49 2.99 34.19
CA GLU A 195 4.46 2.26 33.38
C GLU A 195 3.82 1.66 32.11
N GLU A 196 2.53 1.30 32.12
CA GLU A 196 1.86 0.62 30.99
C GLU A 196 1.78 1.46 29.71
N LEU A 197 1.63 2.78 29.83
CA LEU A 197 1.69 3.65 28.67
C LEU A 197 3.13 3.90 28.19
N GLY A 198 4.14 3.37 28.89
CA GLY A 198 5.55 3.67 28.66
C GLY A 198 5.95 5.09 29.05
N LEU A 199 5.19 5.73 29.94
CA LEU A 199 5.28 7.17 30.16
C LEU A 199 5.21 7.57 31.64
N PRO A 200 6.25 7.24 32.45
CA PRO A 200 6.41 7.81 33.80
C PRO A 200 6.33 9.35 33.80
N ALA A 201 6.73 9.98 32.68
CA ALA A 201 6.67 11.42 32.47
C ALA A 201 5.25 12.01 32.50
N LEU A 202 4.20 11.20 32.30
CA LEU A 202 2.80 11.63 32.32
C LEU A 202 2.18 11.68 33.72
N GLN A 203 2.86 11.17 34.74
CA GLN A 203 2.33 11.18 36.11
C GLN A 203 1.95 12.59 36.59
N ALA A 204 2.77 13.59 36.23
CA ALA A 204 2.50 14.99 36.59
C ALA A 204 1.30 15.61 35.84
N CYS A 205 0.84 14.96 34.77
CA CYS A 205 -0.24 15.42 33.88
C CYS A 205 -1.55 14.67 34.13
N MET A 206 -1.58 13.74 35.09
CA MET A 206 -2.73 12.90 35.40
C MET A 206 -3.14 13.08 36.85
N LYS A 207 -4.45 13.17 37.08
CA LYS A 207 -5.05 13.18 38.41
C LYS A 207 -5.92 11.93 38.54
N GLU A 208 -5.66 11.15 39.58
CA GLU A 208 -6.50 10.01 39.92
C GLU A 208 -7.87 10.48 40.42
N GLU A 209 -8.94 9.86 39.90
CA GLU A 209 -10.28 9.97 40.45
C GLU A 209 -10.47 8.86 41.50
N THR A 210 -9.99 9.11 42.72
CA THR A 210 -9.98 8.12 43.83
C THR A 210 -11.37 7.54 44.14
N SER A 211 -12.44 8.30 43.90
CA SER A 211 -13.82 7.84 44.06
C SER A 211 -14.28 6.82 43.02
N ALA A 212 -13.56 6.69 41.90
CA ALA A 212 -13.87 5.78 40.80
C ALA A 212 -13.01 4.50 40.82
N TYR A 213 -12.14 4.35 41.82
CA TYR A 213 -11.35 3.14 42.03
C TYR A 213 -12.25 1.99 42.51
N THR A 214 -12.08 0.80 41.92
CA THR A 214 -12.74 -0.41 42.38
C THR A 214 -11.79 -1.60 42.36
N TYR A 215 -11.95 -2.51 43.32
CA TYR A 215 -11.25 -3.78 43.37
C TYR A 215 -12.27 -4.91 43.46
N PHE A 216 -12.09 -5.94 42.64
CA PHE A 216 -12.89 -7.15 42.73
C PHE A 216 -12.08 -8.40 42.37
N THR A 217 -12.60 -9.55 42.79
CA THR A 217 -11.96 -10.85 42.59
C THR A 217 -12.95 -11.84 42.00
N GLU A 218 -12.46 -12.66 41.07
CA GLU A 218 -13.21 -13.75 40.45
C GLU A 218 -12.38 -15.03 40.55
N ASP A 219 -12.84 -16.01 41.33
CA ASP A 219 -12.13 -17.25 41.59
C ASP A 219 -12.66 -18.42 40.75
N ASN A 220 -11.80 -19.40 40.49
CA ASN A 220 -12.08 -20.64 39.76
C ASN A 220 -12.65 -20.44 38.34
N LEU A 221 -12.23 -19.37 37.67
CA LEU A 221 -12.59 -19.16 36.27
C LEU A 221 -11.83 -20.14 35.38
N PRO A 222 -12.50 -20.89 34.48
CA PRO A 222 -11.78 -21.66 33.47
C PRO A 222 -11.01 -20.71 32.55
N SER A 223 -9.70 -20.94 32.39
CA SER A 223 -8.88 -20.09 31.52
C SER A 223 -9.17 -20.38 30.05
N GLU A 224 -9.70 -19.38 29.32
CA GLU A 224 -9.86 -19.48 27.86
C GLU A 224 -8.50 -19.62 27.15
N SER A 225 -7.47 -18.94 27.65
CA SER A 225 -6.12 -18.98 27.08
C SER A 225 -5.36 -20.27 27.39
N TYR A 226 -5.69 -20.94 28.49
CA TYR A 226 -5.07 -22.17 28.98
C TYR A 226 -6.14 -23.20 29.38
N PRO A 227 -6.83 -23.82 28.40
CA PRO A 227 -7.91 -24.75 28.69
C PRO A 227 -7.49 -25.83 29.68
N GLY A 228 -8.30 -26.07 30.71
CA GLY A 228 -8.03 -27.02 31.79
C GLY A 228 -7.30 -26.44 33.01
N LEU A 229 -6.89 -25.17 32.97
CA LEU A 229 -6.29 -24.46 34.10
C LEU A 229 -7.27 -23.44 34.69
N ASN A 230 -7.66 -23.62 35.95
CA ASN A 230 -8.50 -22.65 36.66
C ASN A 230 -7.70 -21.39 36.99
N THR A 231 -8.34 -20.24 36.96
CA THR A 231 -7.72 -18.94 37.20
C THR A 231 -8.46 -18.19 38.31
N LEU A 232 -7.71 -17.67 39.28
CA LEU A 232 -8.12 -16.57 40.16
C LEU A 232 -7.69 -15.27 39.51
N VAL A 233 -8.65 -14.40 39.19
CA VAL A 233 -8.42 -13.08 38.64
C VAL A 233 -8.72 -12.03 39.70
N CYS A 234 -7.76 -11.17 40.00
CA CYS A 234 -8.00 -9.98 40.82
C CYS A 234 -7.88 -8.75 39.92
N VAL A 235 -8.87 -7.86 39.92
CA VAL A 235 -8.89 -6.69 39.03
C VAL A 235 -8.90 -5.42 39.86
N HIS A 236 -7.87 -4.60 39.69
CA HIS A 236 -7.89 -3.19 40.07
C HIS A 236 -8.39 -2.38 38.88
N GLN A 237 -9.44 -1.58 39.07
CA GLN A 237 -9.94 -0.67 38.05
C GLN A 237 -9.77 0.76 38.55
N VAL A 238 -8.99 1.55 37.82
CA VAL A 238 -8.58 2.91 38.19
C VAL A 238 -9.04 3.87 37.12
N THR A 239 -9.48 5.08 37.50
CA THR A 239 -9.75 6.17 36.55
C THR A 239 -8.74 7.29 36.74
N LEU A 240 -8.05 7.66 35.66
CA LEU A 240 -7.09 8.76 35.60
C LEU A 240 -7.63 9.82 34.66
N ARG A 241 -7.65 11.09 35.10
CA ARG A 241 -8.02 12.23 34.26
C ARG A 241 -6.78 13.04 33.90
N VAL A 242 -6.59 13.30 32.62
CA VAL A 242 -5.56 14.22 32.13
C VAL A 242 -5.94 15.63 32.58
N THR A 243 -5.08 16.27 33.37
CA THR A 243 -5.36 17.57 33.99
C THR A 243 -5.34 18.71 32.99
N ASP A 244 -4.51 18.60 31.95
CA ASP A 244 -4.34 19.58 30.90
C ASP A 244 -3.95 18.86 29.60
N PRO A 245 -4.92 18.60 28.72
CA PRO A 245 -4.70 17.95 27.42
C PRO A 245 -3.77 18.71 26.48
N GLY A 246 -3.56 20.01 26.71
CA GLY A 246 -2.69 20.87 25.90
C GLY A 246 -1.20 20.72 26.23
N GLN A 247 -0.83 20.00 27.29
CA GLN A 247 0.59 19.85 27.65
C GLN A 247 1.35 19.01 26.62
N ALA A 248 2.52 19.50 26.20
CA ALA A 248 3.37 18.81 25.23
C ALA A 248 3.70 17.36 25.61
N LYS A 249 3.73 17.03 26.92
CA LYS A 249 4.00 15.67 27.40
C LYS A 249 2.92 14.67 27.00
N VAL A 250 1.64 15.07 26.99
CA VAL A 250 0.51 14.20 26.64
C VAL A 250 0.30 14.06 25.12
N ALA A 251 1.04 14.81 24.31
CA ALA A 251 1.01 14.66 22.85
C ALA A 251 1.42 13.26 22.37
N THR A 252 2.26 12.57 23.14
CA THR A 252 2.67 11.19 22.87
C THR A 252 1.50 10.20 22.86
N ILE A 253 0.45 10.46 23.65
CA ILE A 253 -0.79 9.67 23.66
C ILE A 253 -1.88 10.30 22.80
N GLY A 254 -1.51 11.13 21.82
CA GLY A 254 -2.44 11.69 20.83
C GLY A 254 -3.24 12.93 21.28
N LEU A 255 -2.96 13.51 22.45
CA LEU A 255 -3.64 14.73 22.94
C LEU A 255 -2.98 16.02 22.43
N PRO A 256 -3.68 17.17 22.38
CA PRO A 256 -5.09 17.38 22.74
C PRO A 256 -6.10 16.89 21.69
N PHE A 257 -5.65 16.46 20.50
CA PHE A 257 -6.53 16.24 19.34
C PHE A 257 -7.17 14.85 19.25
N GLY A 258 -6.86 13.95 20.17
CA GLY A 258 -7.38 12.58 20.15
C GLY A 258 -6.84 11.70 19.03
N GLN A 259 -5.64 11.96 18.54
CA GLN A 259 -5.02 11.18 17.47
C GLN A 259 -4.78 9.73 17.88
N GLU A 260 -4.96 8.81 16.94
CA GLU A 260 -4.57 7.42 17.17
C GLU A 260 -3.06 7.30 17.35
N PHE A 261 -2.65 6.43 18.26
CA PHE A 261 -1.25 6.09 18.46
C PHE A 261 -1.15 4.61 18.76
N ALA A 262 0.06 4.07 18.74
CA ALA A 262 0.31 2.70 19.05
C ALA A 262 1.35 2.61 20.16
N THR A 263 1.27 1.58 20.98
CA THR A 263 2.36 1.16 21.85
C THR A 263 2.83 -0.22 21.43
N ALA A 264 4.14 -0.40 21.39
CA ALA A 264 4.78 -1.67 21.16
C ALA A 264 5.51 -2.09 22.44
N ASP A 265 5.15 -3.26 22.95
CA ASP A 265 5.85 -3.92 24.06
C ASP A 265 6.92 -4.87 23.51
N ALA A 266 8.05 -4.93 24.22
CA ALA A 266 9.24 -5.72 23.86
C ALA A 266 9.92 -5.28 22.54
N GLU A 267 10.80 -6.12 21.99
CA GLU A 267 11.34 -5.96 20.63
C GLU A 267 10.28 -6.30 19.56
N PHE A 268 9.09 -5.68 19.63
CA PHE A 268 8.14 -5.77 18.53
C PHE A 268 8.77 -5.13 17.30
N ASP A 269 9.25 -5.98 16.40
CA ASP A 269 9.93 -5.58 15.18
C ASP A 269 8.93 -5.64 14.02
N LEU A 270 8.64 -4.46 13.48
CA LEU A 270 7.75 -4.29 12.35
C LEU A 270 8.25 -5.04 11.13
N GLU A 271 9.56 -5.06 10.90
CA GLU A 271 10.13 -5.75 9.75
C GLU A 271 9.94 -7.27 9.86
N ARG A 272 10.07 -7.83 11.07
CA ARG A 272 9.81 -9.27 11.30
C ARG A 272 8.36 -9.65 11.13
N PHE A 273 7.43 -8.74 11.49
CA PHE A 273 6.00 -8.95 11.26
C PHE A 273 5.70 -9.13 9.76
N HIS A 274 6.35 -8.35 8.89
CA HIS A 274 6.20 -8.48 7.43
C HIS A 274 6.84 -9.75 6.85
N CYS A 275 7.91 -10.27 7.47
CA CYS A 275 8.65 -11.44 6.97
C CYS A 275 8.05 -12.81 7.37
N LYS A 276 6.94 -12.85 8.12
CA LYS A 276 6.36 -14.08 8.73
C LYS A 276 7.31 -14.83 9.68
N ASP A 277 8.33 -14.15 10.19
CA ASP A 277 9.18 -14.72 11.23
C ASP A 277 8.39 -14.81 12.56
N GLN A 278 8.66 -15.83 13.37
CA GLN A 278 8.03 -15.94 14.70
C GLN A 278 8.44 -14.74 15.55
N MET A 279 7.46 -13.95 15.99
CA MET A 279 7.69 -12.87 16.95
C MET A 279 8.12 -13.43 18.31
N LEU A 280 8.82 -12.62 19.12
CA LEU A 280 9.24 -13.05 20.45
C LEU A 280 8.02 -13.26 21.35
N ILE A 281 8.13 -14.23 22.26
CA ILE A 281 7.11 -14.43 23.29
C ILE A 281 7.06 -13.17 24.16
N GLY A 282 5.86 -12.59 24.29
CA GLY A 282 5.65 -11.32 25.00
C GLY A 282 5.64 -10.08 24.11
N SER A 283 5.98 -10.17 22.82
CA SER A 283 5.82 -9.07 21.87
C SER A 283 4.34 -8.77 21.63
N GLN A 284 3.99 -7.49 21.72
CA GLN A 284 2.62 -7.01 21.54
C GLN A 284 2.62 -5.62 20.90
N LEU A 285 1.64 -5.39 20.02
CA LEU A 285 1.32 -4.08 19.50
C LEU A 285 -0.12 -3.73 19.90
N ASN A 286 -0.29 -2.58 20.53
CA ASN A 286 -1.60 -2.00 20.79
C ASN A 286 -1.75 -0.76 19.93
N VAL A 287 -2.89 -0.60 19.28
CA VAL A 287 -3.31 0.64 18.63
C VAL A 287 -4.42 1.22 19.47
N TRP A 288 -4.19 2.43 19.95
CA TRP A 288 -5.05 3.19 20.82
C TRP A 288 -5.76 4.28 20.06
N THR A 289 -6.99 4.55 20.47
CA THR A 289 -7.85 5.59 19.91
C THR A 289 -8.65 6.24 21.02
N TRP A 290 -8.96 7.52 20.87
CA TRP A 290 -9.79 8.27 21.80
C TRP A 290 -11.23 8.20 21.33
N VAL A 291 -12.09 7.61 22.15
CA VAL A 291 -13.52 7.52 21.87
C VAL A 291 -14.25 8.45 22.81
N PRO A 292 -15.23 9.24 22.34
CA PRO A 292 -16.04 10.07 23.22
C PRO A 292 -16.55 9.24 24.41
N ALA A 293 -16.38 9.74 25.64
CA ALA A 293 -16.84 9.06 26.84
C ALA A 293 -18.35 8.83 26.75
N SER A 294 -19.07 9.71 26.05
CA SER A 294 -20.49 9.59 25.71
C SER A 294 -20.82 8.37 24.87
N ASP A 295 -19.89 7.83 24.07
CA ASP A 295 -20.15 6.73 23.14
C ASP A 295 -19.91 5.38 23.84
N ILE A 296 -18.90 5.34 24.72
CA ILE A 296 -18.76 4.25 25.70
C ILE A 296 -19.94 4.27 26.67
N GLN A 297 -20.38 5.47 27.06
CA GLN A 297 -21.60 5.68 27.84
C GLN A 297 -22.88 5.62 26.98
N ALA A 298 -22.88 5.60 25.64
CA ALA A 298 -24.12 5.48 24.85
C ALA A 298 -24.59 4.03 24.81
N ASN A 299 -23.64 3.11 25.01
CA ASN A 299 -23.91 1.75 25.47
C ASN A 299 -24.17 1.66 27.00
N THR A 300 -24.18 2.78 27.75
CA THR A 300 -24.27 2.82 29.24
C THR A 300 -25.10 3.99 29.89
N LEU A 301 -25.85 4.86 29.15
CA LEU A 301 -26.81 5.97 29.48
C LEU A 301 -26.38 7.43 29.94
N ARG A 302 -26.86 8.45 29.16
CA ARG A 302 -27.31 9.92 29.33
C ARG A 302 -26.99 10.87 30.54
N ALA A 303 -26.56 12.15 30.29
CA ALA A 303 -27.10 13.50 30.73
C ALA A 303 -26.08 14.70 30.67
N THR A 304 -26.56 15.97 30.64
CA THR A 304 -26.02 17.23 29.99
C THR A 304 -25.42 18.38 30.88
N ILE A 305 -24.93 19.47 30.20
CA ILE A 305 -24.68 20.96 30.49
C ILE A 305 -23.20 21.50 30.71
N PRO A 306 -22.83 22.82 30.52
CA PRO A 306 -21.98 23.37 29.43
C PRO A 306 -20.75 24.28 29.84
N ALA A 307 -20.01 24.83 28.84
CA ALA A 307 -18.68 25.47 28.88
C ALA A 307 -18.58 27.03 28.89
N PRO A 308 -17.38 27.61 29.14
CA PRO A 308 -16.87 28.82 28.44
C PRO A 308 -15.35 28.74 28.08
N ALA A 309 -14.92 29.03 26.83
CA ALA A 309 -14.50 30.31 26.21
C ALA A 309 -12.97 30.59 26.25
N GLU A 310 -12.36 30.62 25.05
CA GLU A 310 -10.92 30.70 24.75
C GLU A 310 -10.41 32.13 24.41
N SER A 311 -9.07 32.30 24.45
CA SER A 311 -8.35 33.08 23.43
C SER A 311 -6.87 32.69 23.32
N GLU A 312 -6.38 32.29 22.15
CA GLU A 312 -5.00 32.53 21.68
C GLU A 312 -4.78 32.18 20.18
N SER A 313 -3.61 32.56 19.65
CA SER A 313 -3.33 33.22 18.35
C SER A 313 -3.65 32.49 17.02
N PRO A 314 -4.06 33.21 15.93
CA PRO A 314 -4.79 32.65 14.78
C PRO A 314 -3.95 32.14 13.60
N ALA A 315 -2.69 32.54 13.45
CA ALA A 315 -1.97 32.33 12.18
C ALA A 315 -1.38 30.90 12.03
N MET A 316 -0.86 30.32 13.12
CA MET A 316 -0.21 29.00 13.09
C MET A 316 -1.24 27.86 13.11
N LYS A 317 -2.30 27.97 13.92
CA LYS A 317 -3.46 27.06 13.89
C LYS A 317 -4.11 27.01 12.51
N ARG A 318 -4.15 28.13 11.78
CA ARG A 318 -4.75 28.18 10.44
C ARG A 318 -3.96 27.33 9.44
N LEU A 319 -2.64 27.48 9.36
CA LEU A 319 -1.82 26.69 8.44
C LEU A 319 -1.77 25.21 8.83
N GLU A 320 -1.76 24.90 10.13
CA GLU A 320 -1.83 23.51 10.62
C GLU A 320 -3.16 22.83 10.29
N ASN A 321 -4.29 23.52 10.46
CA ASN A 321 -5.60 23.06 9.98
C ASN A 321 -5.65 22.99 8.44
N GLU A 322 -4.85 23.81 7.75
CA GLU A 322 -4.74 23.85 6.29
C GLU A 322 -3.98 22.67 5.67
N LEU A 323 -3.06 22.01 6.39
CA LEU A 323 -2.24 20.93 5.82
C LEU A 323 -2.57 19.52 6.35
N MET A 324 -3.33 19.38 7.44
CA MET A 324 -3.36 18.13 8.24
C MET A 324 -4.67 17.34 8.22
N LEU A 325 -5.78 17.92 7.76
CA LEU A 325 -7.04 17.18 7.63
C LEU A 325 -7.04 16.39 6.32
N HIS A 326 -7.60 15.17 6.34
CA HIS A 326 -8.09 14.52 5.13
C HIS A 326 -9.11 15.46 4.50
N ARG A 327 -8.59 16.34 3.64
CA ARG A 327 -9.27 17.50 3.09
C ARG A 327 -10.24 17.00 2.02
N ARG A 328 -11.39 16.52 2.51
CA ARG A 328 -12.52 16.01 1.74
C ARG A 328 -13.40 17.16 1.31
N VAL A 329 -14.03 17.02 0.14
CA VAL A 329 -15.10 17.94 -0.24
C VAL A 329 -16.35 17.64 0.59
N PRO A 330 -17.17 18.66 0.92
CA PRO A 330 -18.45 18.43 1.58
C PRO A 330 -19.34 17.55 0.70
N VAL A 331 -19.73 16.38 1.20
CA VAL A 331 -20.64 15.50 0.47
C VAL A 331 -21.97 16.23 0.27
N PRO A 332 -22.47 16.39 -0.96
CA PRO A 332 -23.73 17.05 -1.21
C PRO A 332 -24.83 16.37 -0.39
N VAL A 333 -25.44 17.10 0.55
CA VAL A 333 -26.54 16.57 1.36
C VAL A 333 -27.74 16.38 0.43
N VAL A 334 -27.94 15.16 -0.06
CA VAL A 334 -29.07 14.82 -0.92
C VAL A 334 -30.33 14.75 -0.05
N ASN A 335 -30.90 15.92 0.26
CA ASN A 335 -32.05 16.10 1.16
C ASN A 335 -33.38 15.43 0.71
N CYS A 336 -33.40 14.50 -0.27
CA CYS A 336 -34.62 14.19 -1.00
C CYS A 336 -34.94 12.72 -1.35
N LEU A 337 -34.19 11.69 -0.91
CA LEU A 337 -34.47 10.31 -1.37
C LEU A 337 -34.95 9.30 -0.32
N THR A 338 -34.83 9.59 0.98
CA THR A 338 -35.25 8.67 2.05
C THR A 338 -36.77 8.46 2.13
N LYS A 339 -37.59 9.43 1.70
CA LYS A 339 -39.06 9.27 1.69
C LYS A 339 -39.60 8.40 0.55
N ALA A 340 -38.84 8.19 -0.53
CA ALA A 340 -39.24 7.32 -1.63
C ALA A 340 -38.87 5.84 -1.36
N ALA A 341 -37.71 5.58 -0.76
CA ALA A 341 -37.23 4.23 -0.47
C ALA A 341 -38.13 3.45 0.51
N ALA A 342 -38.81 4.12 1.44
CA ALA A 342 -39.71 3.48 2.40
C ALA A 342 -41.00 2.89 1.76
N LYS A 343 -41.36 3.29 0.53
CA LYS A 343 -42.49 2.70 -0.22
C LYS A 343 -42.08 1.54 -1.14
N ASP A 344 -40.78 1.30 -1.32
CA ASP A 344 -40.24 0.35 -2.31
C ASP A 344 -40.17 -1.11 -1.81
N GLY A 345 -40.39 -1.37 -0.52
CA GLY A 345 -40.45 -2.74 0.03
C GLY A 345 -41.55 -3.60 -0.60
N ALA A 346 -42.61 -2.98 -1.14
CA ALA A 346 -43.74 -3.69 -1.77
C ALA A 346 -43.53 -4.01 -3.27
N ALA A 347 -42.59 -3.34 -3.95
CA ALA A 347 -42.40 -3.48 -5.41
C ALA A 347 -41.43 -4.60 -5.81
N ARG A 348 -40.73 -5.22 -4.84
CA ARG A 348 -39.73 -6.27 -5.09
C ARG A 348 -40.34 -7.61 -5.56
N ALA A 349 -41.67 -7.77 -5.49
CA ALA A 349 -42.35 -9.03 -5.82
C ALA A 349 -43.00 -9.09 -7.22
N VAL A 350 -42.97 -8.02 -8.05
CA VAL A 350 -43.76 -7.96 -9.30
C VAL A 350 -42.92 -7.98 -10.60
N ALA A 351 -41.59 -8.05 -10.54
CA ALA A 351 -40.72 -7.80 -11.70
C ALA A 351 -40.20 -9.04 -12.48
N VAL A 352 -40.95 -10.15 -12.57
CA VAL A 352 -40.47 -11.40 -13.21
C VAL A 352 -41.13 -11.72 -14.56
N GLN A 353 -41.90 -10.84 -15.20
CA GLN A 353 -42.50 -11.18 -16.51
C GLN A 353 -42.25 -10.15 -17.63
N GLY A 354 -41.35 -10.51 -18.54
CA GLY A 354 -41.68 -10.48 -19.99
C GLY A 354 -41.12 -9.36 -20.88
N LYS A 355 -40.16 -8.54 -20.46
CA LYS A 355 -39.46 -7.61 -21.38
C LYS A 355 -37.95 -7.81 -21.31
N LYS A 356 -37.26 -7.72 -22.46
CA LYS A 356 -35.79 -7.62 -22.57
C LYS A 356 -35.26 -6.73 -21.44
N GLY A 357 -34.66 -7.36 -20.44
CA GLY A 357 -34.31 -6.74 -19.17
C GLY A 357 -33.13 -5.79 -19.35
N ALA A 358 -33.04 -4.76 -18.52
CA ALA A 358 -31.78 -4.03 -18.41
C ALA A 358 -30.78 -4.91 -17.65
N PRO A 359 -29.47 -4.84 -17.98
CA PRO A 359 -28.44 -5.66 -17.35
C PRO A 359 -28.33 -5.39 -15.85
N ASN A 360 -28.76 -4.21 -15.38
CA ASN A 360 -28.97 -3.91 -13.98
C ASN A 360 -30.28 -3.09 -13.82
N PRO A 361 -31.38 -3.68 -13.31
CA PRO A 361 -32.65 -2.99 -13.12
C PRO A 361 -32.58 -1.84 -12.09
N HIS A 362 -31.67 -1.95 -11.11
CA HIS A 362 -31.47 -0.92 -10.09
C HIS A 362 -30.87 0.32 -10.72
N LEU A 363 -29.71 0.20 -11.38
CA LEU A 363 -29.06 1.29 -12.12
C LEU A 363 -30.04 1.97 -13.09
N ARG A 364 -30.77 1.17 -13.88
CA ARG A 364 -31.80 1.69 -14.78
C ARG A 364 -32.82 2.54 -14.04
N ARG A 365 -33.36 2.08 -12.91
CA ARG A 365 -34.35 2.83 -12.13
C ARG A 365 -33.78 4.15 -11.60
N ILE A 366 -32.52 4.15 -11.16
CA ILE A 366 -31.89 5.35 -10.57
C ILE A 366 -31.68 6.43 -11.63
N LEU A 367 -31.13 6.04 -12.78
CA LEU A 367 -30.80 6.96 -13.86
C LEU A 367 -31.95 7.16 -14.85
N GLN A 368 -33.07 6.44 -14.67
CA GLN A 368 -34.29 6.67 -15.44
C GLN A 368 -34.70 8.13 -15.28
N SER A 369 -34.87 8.84 -16.40
CA SER A 369 -35.21 10.27 -16.48
C SER A 369 -34.12 11.26 -16.07
N LYS A 370 -32.94 10.79 -15.65
CA LYS A 370 -31.79 11.67 -15.42
C LYS A 370 -31.11 11.99 -16.74
N ARG A 371 -30.60 13.22 -16.85
CA ARG A 371 -29.82 13.71 -18.00
C ARG A 371 -28.64 14.51 -17.49
N THR A 372 -27.57 14.47 -18.25
CA THR A 372 -26.39 15.30 -18.03
C THR A 372 -26.72 16.73 -18.43
N ASP A 373 -26.41 17.70 -17.57
CA ASP A 373 -26.55 19.11 -17.92
C ASP A 373 -25.36 19.56 -18.78
N TRP A 374 -25.44 19.27 -20.08
CA TRP A 374 -24.37 19.61 -21.01
C TRP A 374 -24.13 21.10 -21.18
N THR A 375 -25.07 21.97 -20.81
CA THR A 375 -24.81 23.41 -20.82
C THR A 375 -23.75 23.75 -19.78
N THR A 376 -23.91 23.20 -18.58
CA THR A 376 -22.97 23.35 -17.48
C THR A 376 -21.65 22.63 -17.77
N VAL A 377 -21.68 21.39 -18.29
CA VAL A 377 -20.44 20.67 -18.64
C VAL A 377 -19.62 21.42 -19.72
N ARG A 378 -20.27 21.99 -20.74
CA ARG A 378 -19.57 22.82 -21.76
C ARG A 378 -19.08 24.15 -21.19
N LYS A 379 -19.77 24.73 -20.21
CA LYS A 379 -19.28 25.89 -19.45
C LYS A 379 -18.01 25.51 -18.70
N MET A 380 -18.02 24.41 -17.94
CA MET A 380 -16.83 23.91 -17.23
C MET A 380 -15.63 23.81 -18.18
N ALA A 381 -15.79 23.07 -19.28
CA ALA A 381 -14.72 22.84 -20.26
C ALA A 381 -14.13 24.15 -20.82
N ARG A 382 -14.96 25.14 -21.18
CA ARG A 382 -14.50 26.44 -21.69
C ARG A 382 -13.83 27.30 -20.62
N SER A 383 -14.30 27.20 -19.39
CA SER A 383 -13.85 28.04 -18.28
C SER A 383 -12.60 27.52 -17.57
N LEU A 384 -12.12 26.30 -17.87
CA LEU A 384 -10.93 25.75 -17.21
C LEU A 384 -9.69 26.66 -17.27
N LEU A 385 -9.50 27.41 -18.36
CA LEU A 385 -8.38 28.37 -18.50
C LEU A 385 -8.73 29.81 -18.07
N ASP A 386 -9.95 30.07 -17.60
CA ASP A 386 -10.35 31.38 -17.10
C ASP A 386 -9.84 31.56 -15.66
N PRO A 387 -8.95 32.55 -15.37
CA PRO A 387 -8.45 32.77 -14.03
C PRO A 387 -9.53 33.01 -12.97
N ASN A 388 -10.72 33.48 -13.38
CA ASN A 388 -11.82 33.76 -12.45
C ASN A 388 -12.67 32.53 -12.14
N TYR A 389 -12.52 31.45 -12.90
CA TYR A 389 -13.27 30.21 -12.66
C TYR A 389 -12.58 29.39 -11.57
N SER A 390 -13.14 29.46 -10.36
CA SER A 390 -12.57 28.88 -9.14
C SER A 390 -12.80 27.36 -9.04
N LEU A 391 -12.03 26.71 -8.17
CA LEU A 391 -12.20 25.28 -7.88
C LEU A 391 -13.56 24.99 -7.23
N SER A 392 -14.06 25.90 -6.38
CA SER A 392 -15.39 25.77 -5.75
C SER A 392 -16.51 25.79 -6.80
N GLU A 393 -16.47 26.73 -7.75
CA GLU A 393 -17.44 26.77 -8.86
C GLU A 393 -17.34 25.51 -9.73
N PHE A 394 -16.12 25.03 -10.00
CA PHE A 394 -15.92 23.77 -10.72
C PHE A 394 -16.54 22.57 -9.98
N TYR A 395 -16.38 22.49 -8.67
CA TYR A 395 -16.99 21.46 -7.83
C TYR A 395 -18.53 21.53 -7.83
N GLU A 396 -19.10 22.73 -7.72
CA GLU A 396 -20.55 22.92 -7.82
C GLU A 396 -21.08 22.48 -9.19
N ASP A 397 -20.37 22.83 -10.26
CA ASP A 397 -20.73 22.45 -11.63
C ASP A 397 -20.64 20.92 -11.86
N LEU A 398 -19.89 20.15 -11.04
CA LEU A 398 -19.87 18.66 -11.12
C LEU A 398 -21.26 18.03 -10.89
N THR A 399 -22.18 18.75 -10.24
CA THR A 399 -23.58 18.30 -10.09
C THR A 399 -24.30 18.12 -11.43
N ALA A 400 -23.74 18.61 -12.53
CA ALA A 400 -24.21 18.37 -13.88
C ALA A 400 -24.16 16.89 -14.31
N PHE A 401 -23.35 16.06 -13.63
CA PHE A 401 -23.20 14.63 -13.90
C PHE A 401 -24.14 13.79 -12.99
N PRO A 402 -25.23 13.21 -13.52
CA PRO A 402 -26.14 12.41 -12.71
C PRO A 402 -25.49 11.15 -12.11
N GLU A 403 -24.42 10.64 -12.72
CA GLU A 403 -23.71 9.44 -12.27
C GLU A 403 -22.98 9.65 -10.94
N LEU A 404 -22.54 10.87 -10.62
CA LEU A 404 -21.89 11.15 -9.32
C LEU A 404 -22.83 10.97 -8.12
N PHE A 405 -24.14 11.09 -8.32
CA PHE A 405 -25.12 10.83 -7.26
C PHE A 405 -25.28 9.34 -6.93
N LEU A 406 -24.71 8.43 -7.73
CA LEU A 406 -24.77 7.00 -7.46
C LEU A 406 -23.97 6.64 -6.20
N TYR A 407 -22.85 7.31 -5.95
CA TYR A 407 -22.04 7.13 -4.75
C TYR A 407 -22.74 7.60 -3.46
N LEU A 408 -23.66 8.57 -3.58
CA LEU A 408 -24.26 9.27 -2.44
C LEU A 408 -25.55 8.65 -1.91
N ARG A 409 -25.90 7.43 -2.37
CA ARG A 409 -27.17 6.78 -1.99
C ARG A 409 -27.01 5.85 -0.80
N ASP A 410 -27.91 6.03 0.17
CA ASP A 410 -28.06 5.15 1.33
C ASP A 410 -28.31 3.69 0.91
N GLY A 411 -27.55 2.76 1.49
CA GLY A 411 -27.76 1.31 1.35
C GLY A 411 -26.76 0.59 0.43
N VAL A 412 -25.83 1.29 -0.20
CA VAL A 412 -24.67 0.69 -0.89
C VAL A 412 -23.47 0.82 0.04
N LEU A 413 -23.29 -0.12 0.97
CA LEU A 413 -22.21 -0.05 1.97
C LEU A 413 -20.94 -0.80 1.54
N GLU A 414 -21.01 -1.64 0.52
CA GLU A 414 -19.89 -2.47 0.08
C GLU A 414 -19.56 -2.16 -1.39
N THR A 415 -18.29 -1.86 -1.64
CA THR A 415 -17.71 -1.76 -2.99
C THR A 415 -16.74 -2.93 -3.19
N GLY A 416 -16.61 -3.44 -4.41
CA GLY A 416 -15.65 -4.49 -4.75
C GLY A 416 -14.19 -4.08 -4.54
N SER A 417 -13.92 -2.78 -4.35
CA SER A 417 -12.59 -2.24 -4.02
C SER A 417 -12.22 -2.33 -2.53
N GLY A 418 -13.15 -2.73 -1.66
CA GLY A 418 -12.97 -2.72 -0.21
C GLY A 418 -12.90 -1.32 0.41
N ARG A 419 -13.45 -0.31 -0.29
CA ARG A 419 -13.54 1.09 0.16
C ARG A 419 -15.01 1.43 0.45
N THR A 420 -15.24 2.55 1.13
CA THR A 420 -16.61 3.06 1.27
C THR A 420 -17.04 3.77 -0.02
N THR A 421 -18.34 3.89 -0.25
CA THR A 421 -18.86 4.68 -1.38
C THR A 421 -18.49 6.16 -1.26
N ASP A 422 -18.38 6.70 -0.04
CA ASP A 422 -17.85 8.05 0.20
C ASP A 422 -16.39 8.15 -0.24
N ASP A 423 -15.54 7.17 0.08
CA ASP A 423 -14.15 7.18 -0.38
C ASP A 423 -14.06 7.16 -1.92
N GLU A 424 -14.88 6.33 -2.60
CA GLU A 424 -14.89 6.31 -4.06
C GLU A 424 -15.43 7.63 -4.67
N TYR A 425 -16.41 8.26 -4.02
CA TYR A 425 -16.84 9.60 -4.39
C TYR A 425 -15.71 10.62 -4.28
N GLN A 426 -15.03 10.68 -3.13
CA GLN A 426 -13.94 11.62 -2.88
C GLN A 426 -12.78 11.44 -3.86
N ARG A 427 -12.46 10.19 -4.23
CA ARG A 427 -11.45 9.87 -5.26
C ARG A 427 -11.86 10.33 -6.65
N THR A 428 -13.11 10.07 -7.02
CA THR A 428 -13.66 10.52 -8.31
C THR A 428 -13.58 12.05 -8.40
N VAL A 429 -13.96 12.77 -7.34
CA VAL A 429 -13.81 14.23 -7.25
C VAL A 429 -12.34 14.65 -7.33
N CYS A 430 -11.43 13.92 -6.68
CA CYS A 430 -10.00 14.19 -6.75
C CYS A 430 -9.46 14.02 -8.19
N ALA A 431 -9.96 13.05 -8.96
CA ALA A 431 -9.62 12.90 -10.38
C ALA A 431 -10.11 14.09 -11.22
N PHE A 432 -11.32 14.60 -10.94
CA PHE A 432 -11.79 15.85 -11.53
C PHE A 432 -10.89 17.05 -11.18
N PHE A 433 -10.44 17.17 -9.93
CA PHE A 433 -9.55 18.26 -9.53
C PHE A 433 -8.17 18.13 -10.17
N ALA A 434 -7.67 16.91 -10.36
CA ALA A 434 -6.46 16.67 -11.13
C ALA A 434 -6.59 17.19 -12.58
N ILE A 435 -7.73 16.98 -13.24
CA ILE A 435 -8.02 17.58 -14.56
C ILE A 435 -8.00 19.10 -14.47
N TYR A 436 -8.72 19.68 -13.51
CA TYR A 436 -8.77 21.14 -13.31
C TYR A 436 -7.36 21.75 -13.17
N TRP A 437 -6.53 21.19 -12.29
CA TRP A 437 -5.18 21.69 -12.06
C TRP A 437 -4.23 21.47 -13.23
N LEU A 438 -4.28 20.30 -13.89
CA LEU A 438 -3.40 20.02 -15.03
C LEU A 438 -3.74 20.88 -16.26
N MET A 439 -4.98 21.35 -16.38
CA MET A 439 -5.35 22.32 -17.41
C MET A 439 -4.86 23.73 -17.07
N ARG A 440 -4.58 24.03 -15.80
CA ARG A 440 -4.24 25.37 -15.28
C ARG A 440 -2.77 25.53 -14.88
N LEU A 441 -1.87 24.76 -15.48
CA LEU A 441 -0.45 24.74 -15.10
C LEU A 441 0.28 26.09 -15.20
N ASP A 442 -0.25 27.12 -15.90
CA ASP A 442 0.36 28.47 -15.94
C ASP A 442 -0.39 29.50 -15.09
N ILE A 443 -1.43 29.07 -14.36
CA ILE A 443 -2.23 29.93 -13.49
C ILE A 443 -1.91 29.53 -12.04
N ASP A 444 -2.65 28.58 -11.51
CA ASP A 444 -2.61 28.08 -10.13
C ASP A 444 -2.52 26.55 -10.05
N GLY A 445 -2.52 25.88 -11.20
CA GLY A 445 -2.64 24.44 -11.29
C GLY A 445 -1.45 23.68 -10.69
N ARG A 446 -0.22 24.18 -10.84
CA ARG A 446 0.96 23.52 -10.25
C ARG A 446 0.88 23.53 -8.72
N GLN A 447 0.43 24.66 -8.17
CA GLN A 447 0.25 24.89 -6.76
C GLN A 447 -0.87 24.00 -6.22
N GLY A 448 -2.06 24.04 -6.83
CA GLY A 448 -3.19 23.20 -6.41
C GLY A 448 -2.89 21.70 -6.50
N PHE A 449 -2.24 21.26 -7.58
CA PHE A 449 -1.83 19.86 -7.75
C PHE A 449 -0.83 19.41 -6.67
N SER A 450 0.12 20.28 -6.29
CA SER A 450 1.22 19.92 -5.39
C SER A 450 0.88 20.14 -3.91
N PHE A 451 0.12 21.17 -3.59
CA PHE A 451 -0.10 21.64 -2.21
C PHE A 451 -1.57 21.55 -1.77
N GLY A 452 -2.52 21.41 -2.69
CA GLY A 452 -3.96 21.48 -2.38
C GLY A 452 -4.46 22.91 -2.25
N THR A 453 -5.54 23.10 -1.49
CA THR A 453 -6.21 24.39 -1.31
C THR A 453 -6.36 24.80 0.15
N ASP A 454 -6.56 26.10 0.38
CA ASP A 454 -7.00 26.66 1.66
C ASP A 454 -8.52 26.45 1.89
N ASP A 455 -9.05 27.01 2.98
CA ASP A 455 -10.48 26.93 3.32
C ASP A 455 -11.39 27.72 2.37
N ASP A 456 -10.83 28.68 1.64
CA ASP A 456 -11.50 29.47 0.61
C ASP A 456 -11.37 28.79 -0.78
N TRP A 457 -10.91 27.53 -0.82
CA TRP A 457 -10.71 26.74 -2.04
C TRP A 457 -9.70 27.34 -3.03
N LYS A 458 -8.80 28.19 -2.55
CA LYS A 458 -7.71 28.76 -3.34
C LYS A 458 -6.47 27.89 -3.22
N ALA A 459 -5.75 27.74 -4.32
CA ALA A 459 -4.51 26.97 -4.33
C ALA A 459 -3.47 27.57 -3.36
N LEU A 460 -2.92 26.72 -2.48
CA LEU A 460 -1.89 27.12 -1.53
C LEU A 460 -0.61 27.55 -2.27
N GLN A 461 -0.12 28.75 -1.96
CA GLN A 461 1.07 29.30 -2.60
C GLN A 461 2.36 28.74 -2.02
N GLU A 462 3.42 28.66 -2.84
CA GLU A 462 4.75 28.22 -2.40
C GLU A 462 5.29 29.09 -1.24
N SER A 463 4.96 30.39 -1.23
CA SER A 463 5.36 31.28 -0.13
C SER A 463 4.68 30.91 1.18
N ALA A 464 3.38 30.59 1.17
CA ALA A 464 2.66 30.16 2.37
C ALA A 464 3.26 28.86 2.94
N VAL A 465 3.71 27.98 2.05
CA VAL A 465 4.43 26.75 2.39
C VAL A 465 5.81 27.06 3.01
N LYS A 466 6.61 27.94 2.40
CA LYS A 466 7.93 28.33 2.90
C LYS A 466 7.87 29.14 4.20
N ASP A 467 6.88 30.01 4.35
CA ASP A 467 6.66 30.78 5.57
C ASP A 467 6.28 29.83 6.72
N GLY A 468 5.51 28.77 6.43
CA GLY A 468 5.29 27.64 7.33
C GLY A 468 6.57 26.91 7.71
N GLU A 469 7.47 26.67 6.75
CA GLU A 469 8.77 26.04 6.98
C GLU A 469 9.67 26.89 7.90
N VAL A 470 9.76 28.21 7.65
CA VAL A 470 10.55 29.16 8.46
C VAL A 470 9.99 29.27 9.88
N ALA A 471 8.66 29.33 10.02
CA ALA A 471 8.02 29.31 11.33
C ALA A 471 8.34 28.00 12.10
N MET A 472 8.39 26.86 11.39
CA MET A 472 8.66 25.54 11.98
C MET A 472 10.14 25.24 12.27
N GLN A 473 11.09 25.85 11.55
CA GLN A 473 12.53 25.69 11.80
C GLN A 473 13.03 26.47 13.04
N SER A 474 12.20 27.34 13.61
CA SER A 474 12.62 28.30 14.65
C SER A 474 12.70 27.76 16.09
N GLU A 475 12.23 26.54 16.40
CA GLU A 475 12.36 25.95 17.74
C GLU A 475 12.50 24.41 17.73
N SER A 476 13.03 23.88 18.83
CA SER A 476 13.23 22.46 19.17
C SER A 476 11.91 21.66 19.20
N GLY A 477 11.33 21.43 18.02
CA GLY A 477 10.01 20.84 17.85
C GLY A 477 9.97 19.31 17.97
N PRO A 478 8.84 18.74 18.42
CA PRO A 478 8.64 17.30 18.59
C PRO A 478 8.68 16.53 17.25
N THR A 479 8.99 15.23 17.31
CA THR A 479 9.21 14.31 16.16
C THR A 479 8.04 14.25 15.15
N GLU A 480 6.82 14.60 15.58
CA GLU A 480 5.66 14.70 14.67
C GLU A 480 5.77 15.90 13.72
N LEU A 481 6.39 17.00 14.17
CA LEU A 481 6.70 18.16 13.33
C LEU A 481 7.71 17.80 12.22
N GLN A 482 8.62 16.86 12.48
CA GLN A 482 9.57 16.36 11.47
C GLN A 482 8.89 15.50 10.40
N LYS A 483 7.86 14.72 10.74
CA LYS A 483 7.06 14.02 9.72
C LYS A 483 6.25 14.98 8.86
N ARG A 484 5.79 16.10 9.45
CA ARG A 484 5.10 17.20 8.75
C ARG A 484 6.06 17.88 7.76
N LEU A 485 7.30 18.18 8.20
CA LEU A 485 8.36 18.68 7.33
C LEU A 485 8.65 17.72 6.17
N PHE A 486 8.71 16.40 6.43
CA PHE A 486 9.01 15.42 5.39
C PHE A 486 7.97 15.36 4.25
N GLN A 487 6.69 15.59 4.55
CA GLN A 487 5.66 15.69 3.51
C GLN A 487 5.78 17.00 2.74
N LEU A 488 6.09 18.10 3.42
CA LEU A 488 6.31 19.40 2.80
C LEU A 488 7.52 19.37 1.85
N ASP A 489 8.63 18.77 2.28
CA ASP A 489 9.83 18.56 1.48
C ASP A 489 9.52 17.78 0.21
N ARG A 490 8.69 16.73 0.31
CA ARG A 490 8.25 15.96 -0.86
C ARG A 490 7.38 16.80 -1.79
N ARG A 491 6.44 17.57 -1.25
CA ARG A 491 5.58 18.48 -2.04
C ARG A 491 6.40 19.55 -2.75
N LEU A 492 7.36 20.18 -2.05
CA LEU A 492 8.29 21.16 -2.62
C LEU A 492 9.22 20.51 -3.65
N ALA A 493 9.80 19.35 -3.35
CA ALA A 493 10.65 18.62 -4.28
C ALA A 493 9.88 18.24 -5.56
N PHE A 494 8.63 17.78 -5.41
CA PHE A 494 7.74 17.54 -6.53
C PHE A 494 7.47 18.83 -7.31
N PHE A 495 7.02 19.89 -6.65
CA PHE A 495 6.70 21.16 -7.30
C PHE A 495 7.88 21.71 -8.13
N ASN A 496 9.08 21.65 -7.56
CA ASN A 496 10.29 22.18 -8.18
C ASN A 496 10.89 21.26 -9.25
N SER A 497 10.74 19.94 -9.12
CA SER A 497 11.45 18.96 -9.97
C SER A 497 10.54 18.20 -10.95
N ALA A 498 9.22 18.29 -10.79
CA ALA A 498 8.26 17.71 -11.71
C ALA A 498 8.42 18.32 -13.10
N GLN A 499 8.40 17.47 -14.11
CA GLN A 499 8.53 17.88 -15.50
C GLN A 499 7.17 18.36 -16.02
N TRP A 500 6.70 19.51 -15.52
CA TRP A 500 5.41 20.12 -15.87
C TRP A 500 5.16 20.26 -17.38
N GLY A 501 6.22 20.45 -18.16
CA GLY A 501 6.15 20.47 -19.62
C GLY A 501 5.63 19.15 -20.23
N PHE A 502 5.91 18.00 -19.62
CA PHE A 502 5.38 16.71 -20.10
C PHE A 502 3.89 16.55 -19.82
N PHE A 503 3.41 16.99 -18.66
CA PHE A 503 1.97 17.03 -18.37
C PHE A 503 1.23 17.88 -19.40
N ARG A 504 1.72 19.11 -19.64
CA ARG A 504 1.15 20.01 -20.63
C ARG A 504 1.17 19.43 -22.04
N ARG A 505 2.30 18.83 -22.42
CA ARG A 505 2.45 18.21 -23.74
C ARG A 505 1.44 17.07 -23.92
N LEU A 506 1.24 16.24 -22.90
CA LEU A 506 0.24 15.17 -22.91
C LEU A 506 -1.19 15.71 -23.11
N MET A 507 -1.55 16.83 -22.47
CA MET A 507 -2.86 17.46 -22.69
C MET A 507 -3.05 17.95 -24.14
N VAL A 508 -1.97 18.43 -24.76
CA VAL A 508 -1.97 18.83 -26.18
C VAL A 508 -2.07 17.61 -27.10
N ASP A 509 -1.28 16.57 -26.83
CA ASP A 509 -1.26 15.34 -27.63
C ASP A 509 -2.60 14.58 -27.55
N ALA A 510 -3.26 14.61 -26.39
CA ALA A 510 -4.62 14.09 -26.19
C ALA A 510 -5.71 14.95 -26.88
N GLY A 511 -5.34 16.11 -27.43
CA GLY A 511 -6.27 17.03 -28.07
C GLY A 511 -7.18 17.76 -27.10
N LEU A 512 -6.81 17.87 -25.82
CA LEU A 512 -7.54 18.64 -24.80
C LEU A 512 -7.16 20.14 -24.87
N LEU A 513 -5.92 20.42 -25.27
CA LEU A 513 -5.40 21.75 -25.52
C LEU A 513 -4.95 21.91 -26.97
N GLU A 514 -5.18 23.10 -27.53
CA GLU A 514 -4.57 23.57 -28.77
C GLU A 514 -3.53 24.64 -28.46
N ILE A 515 -2.38 24.57 -29.14
CA ILE A 515 -1.33 25.57 -29.01
C ILE A 515 -1.47 26.59 -30.14
N THR A 516 -1.55 27.87 -29.79
CA THR A 516 -1.46 28.99 -30.73
C THR A 516 -0.24 29.84 -30.39
N SER A 517 0.80 29.77 -31.22
CA SER A 517 2.01 30.57 -31.02
C SER A 517 1.81 31.98 -31.59
N SER A 518 1.75 32.98 -30.73
CA SER A 518 1.69 34.40 -31.14
C SER A 518 2.84 35.16 -30.49
N HIS A 519 3.60 35.92 -31.30
CA HIS A 519 4.76 36.69 -30.84
C HIS A 519 5.80 35.90 -30.01
N GLY A 520 6.00 34.62 -30.33
CA GLY A 520 6.96 33.75 -29.62
C GLY A 520 6.50 33.30 -28.23
N ARG A 521 5.23 33.53 -27.86
CA ARG A 521 4.60 32.93 -26.68
C ARG A 521 3.54 31.93 -27.12
N ASP A 522 3.61 30.74 -26.56
CA ASP A 522 2.58 29.73 -26.73
C ASP A 522 1.36 30.11 -25.88
N GLN A 523 0.22 30.28 -26.53
CA GLN A 523 -1.07 30.39 -25.89
C GLN A 523 -1.78 29.04 -26.01
N TYR A 524 -2.58 28.70 -25.00
CA TYR A 524 -3.30 27.44 -24.94
C TYR A 524 -4.79 27.72 -24.96
N GLN A 525 -5.52 26.93 -25.75
CA GLN A 525 -6.98 26.99 -25.83
C GLN A 525 -7.56 25.60 -25.56
N VAL A 526 -8.61 25.52 -24.76
CA VAL A 526 -9.30 24.24 -24.50
C VAL A 526 -10.06 23.81 -25.75
N LYS A 527 -9.88 22.55 -26.16
CA LYS A 527 -10.73 21.90 -27.16
C LYS A 527 -11.96 21.33 -26.45
N GLU A 528 -13.02 22.12 -26.44
CA GLU A 528 -14.25 21.84 -25.70
C GLU A 528 -14.76 20.40 -25.88
N THR A 529 -14.96 19.94 -27.13
CA THR A 529 -15.49 18.61 -27.43
C THR A 529 -14.71 17.49 -26.74
N ARG A 530 -13.37 17.52 -26.81
CA ARG A 530 -12.51 16.47 -26.24
C ARG A 530 -12.45 16.56 -24.70
N MET A 531 -12.47 17.78 -24.16
CA MET A 531 -12.52 17.99 -22.71
C MET A 531 -13.82 17.46 -22.09
N VAL A 532 -14.94 17.74 -22.75
CA VAL A 532 -16.27 17.25 -22.35
C VAL A 532 -16.29 15.71 -22.29
N SER A 533 -15.63 15.03 -23.23
CA SER A 533 -15.48 13.57 -23.22
C SER A 533 -14.68 13.05 -22.04
N LEU A 534 -13.55 13.70 -21.68
CA LEU A 534 -12.75 13.32 -20.52
C LEU A 534 -13.53 13.51 -19.21
N LEU A 535 -14.26 14.62 -19.08
CA LEU A 535 -15.11 14.87 -17.90
C LEU A 535 -16.22 13.82 -17.78
N ALA A 536 -16.88 13.47 -18.89
CA ALA A 536 -17.89 12.43 -18.92
C ALA A 536 -17.32 11.04 -18.59
N LEU A 537 -16.14 10.70 -19.12
CA LEU A 537 -15.43 9.46 -18.77
C LEU A 537 -15.12 9.42 -17.26
N THR A 538 -14.60 10.51 -16.70
CA THR A 538 -14.26 10.59 -15.27
C THR A 538 -15.49 10.39 -14.39
N ALA A 539 -16.66 10.88 -14.80
CA ALA A 539 -17.92 10.69 -14.07
C ALA A 539 -18.40 9.23 -14.03
N ILE A 540 -18.12 8.45 -15.07
CA ILE A 540 -18.66 7.08 -15.24
C ILE A 540 -17.63 5.97 -14.98
N HIS A 541 -16.34 6.27 -14.93
CA HIS A 541 -15.27 5.28 -14.83
C HIS A 541 -15.45 4.35 -13.62
N ASP A 542 -15.58 4.94 -12.44
CA ASP A 542 -15.54 4.21 -11.17
C ASP A 542 -16.90 3.76 -10.64
N ILE A 543 -18.01 4.09 -11.33
CA ILE A 543 -19.35 3.75 -10.80
C ILE A 543 -19.59 2.24 -10.76
N MET A 544 -18.86 1.46 -11.56
CA MET A 544 -18.93 -0.01 -11.54
C MET A 544 -18.16 -0.64 -10.38
N LYS A 545 -17.43 0.12 -9.55
CA LYS A 545 -16.85 -0.40 -8.29
C LYS A 545 -17.92 -0.68 -7.23
N MET A 546 -19.13 -0.16 -7.41
CA MET A 546 -20.27 -0.43 -6.54
C MET A 546 -20.96 -1.73 -6.97
N ASP A 547 -20.85 -2.77 -6.14
CA ASP A 547 -21.36 -4.12 -6.46
C ASP A 547 -22.85 -4.12 -6.81
N ALA A 548 -23.63 -3.24 -6.18
CA ALA A 548 -25.05 -3.07 -6.46
C ALA A 548 -25.38 -2.58 -7.88
N LEU A 549 -24.39 -2.02 -8.60
CA LEU A 549 -24.53 -1.46 -9.94
C LEU A 549 -23.98 -2.38 -11.04
N LEU A 550 -23.30 -3.46 -10.68
CA LEU A 550 -22.70 -4.38 -11.64
C LEU A 550 -23.77 -4.97 -12.59
N PRO A 551 -23.48 -5.06 -13.90
CA PRO A 551 -24.39 -5.62 -14.88
C PRO A 551 -24.34 -7.15 -14.90
N THR A 552 -25.48 -7.75 -15.24
CA THR A 552 -25.58 -9.16 -15.62
C THR A 552 -25.60 -9.30 -17.15
N VAL A 553 -24.79 -10.22 -17.68
CA VAL A 553 -24.75 -10.53 -19.12
C VAL A 553 -26.12 -11.04 -19.57
N GLN A 554 -26.67 -10.41 -20.61
CA GLN A 554 -27.98 -10.79 -21.16
C GLN A 554 -27.83 -11.94 -22.17
N PRO A 555 -28.89 -12.75 -22.40
CA PRO A 555 -28.82 -13.91 -23.30
C PRO A 555 -28.32 -13.60 -24.71
N GLU A 556 -28.63 -12.41 -25.25
CA GLU A 556 -28.16 -11.97 -26.57
C GLU A 556 -26.66 -11.64 -26.65
N HIS A 557 -25.97 -11.55 -25.51
CA HIS A 557 -24.54 -11.22 -25.41
C HIS A 557 -23.74 -12.35 -24.74
N ASP A 558 -24.22 -13.59 -24.83
CA ASP A 558 -23.52 -14.77 -24.30
C ASP A 558 -22.07 -14.86 -24.81
N GLY A 559 -21.14 -15.10 -23.88
CA GLY A 559 -19.70 -15.15 -24.16
C GLY A 559 -18.99 -13.78 -24.19
N TYR A 560 -19.65 -12.69 -23.77
CA TYR A 560 -19.03 -11.35 -23.73
C TYR A 560 -17.76 -11.37 -22.87
N HIS A 561 -16.59 -11.21 -23.51
CA HIS A 561 -15.27 -11.28 -22.87
C HIS A 561 -15.07 -12.54 -22.00
N GLY A 562 -15.71 -13.65 -22.36
CA GLY A 562 -15.64 -14.92 -21.63
C GLY A 562 -16.67 -15.11 -20.52
N TYR A 563 -17.55 -14.12 -20.27
CA TYR A 563 -18.68 -14.24 -19.35
C TYR A 563 -19.89 -14.86 -20.06
N ALA A 564 -20.55 -15.83 -19.42
CA ALA A 564 -21.76 -16.47 -19.93
C ALA A 564 -23.00 -15.63 -19.62
N ALA A 565 -24.08 -15.85 -20.38
CA ALA A 565 -25.37 -15.24 -20.09
C ALA A 565 -25.85 -15.59 -18.67
N GLY A 566 -26.24 -14.56 -17.91
CA GLY A 566 -26.62 -14.70 -16.50
C GLY A 566 -25.47 -14.43 -15.51
N ASP A 567 -24.22 -14.35 -15.97
CA ASP A 567 -23.10 -14.00 -15.11
C ASP A 567 -23.13 -12.52 -14.75
N VAL A 568 -22.80 -12.21 -13.49
CA VAL A 568 -22.51 -10.84 -13.05
C VAL A 568 -21.06 -10.53 -13.41
N ILE A 569 -20.83 -9.44 -14.14
CA ILE A 569 -19.47 -9.02 -14.48
C ILE A 569 -18.85 -8.35 -13.25
N GLY A 570 -18.00 -9.08 -12.52
CA GLY A 570 -17.35 -8.59 -11.29
C GLY A 570 -16.20 -7.61 -11.54
N ASP A 571 -15.58 -7.67 -12.71
CA ASP A 571 -14.53 -6.73 -13.11
C ASP A 571 -15.15 -5.40 -13.55
N HIS A 572 -14.84 -4.33 -12.82
CA HIS A 572 -15.47 -3.01 -13.04
C HIS A 572 -15.21 -2.41 -14.43
N ASP A 573 -14.03 -2.61 -15.01
CA ASP A 573 -13.68 -2.10 -16.34
C ASP A 573 -14.50 -2.85 -17.41
N HIS A 574 -14.54 -4.19 -17.33
CA HIS A 574 -15.38 -5.00 -18.21
C HIS A 574 -16.88 -4.71 -18.03
N ALA A 575 -17.33 -4.45 -16.80
CA ALA A 575 -18.71 -4.07 -16.52
C ALA A 575 -19.07 -2.74 -17.19
N LEU A 576 -18.18 -1.74 -17.12
CA LEU A 576 -18.37 -0.46 -17.77
C LEU A 576 -18.36 -0.60 -19.30
N CYS A 577 -17.40 -1.35 -19.85
CA CYS A 577 -17.36 -1.70 -21.28
C CYS A 577 -18.67 -2.31 -21.76
N TYR A 578 -19.19 -3.29 -21.02
CA TYR A 578 -20.44 -3.95 -21.37
C TYR A 578 -21.62 -2.97 -21.44
N LEU A 579 -21.69 -2.02 -20.49
CA LEU A 579 -22.70 -0.97 -20.53
C LEU A 579 -22.51 0.00 -21.70
N MET A 580 -21.28 0.43 -22.02
CA MET A 580 -21.03 1.32 -23.15
C MET A 580 -21.36 0.66 -24.51
N ASP A 581 -21.04 -0.63 -24.65
CA ASP A 581 -21.23 -1.37 -25.89
C ASP A 581 -22.71 -1.69 -26.16
N HIS A 582 -23.44 -2.10 -25.13
CA HIS A 582 -24.77 -2.69 -25.29
C HIS A 582 -25.91 -1.86 -24.69
N TYR A 583 -25.62 -1.01 -23.69
CA TYR A 583 -26.63 -0.24 -22.95
C TYR A 583 -26.21 1.22 -22.70
N PRO A 584 -25.73 1.96 -23.71
CA PRO A 584 -25.26 3.33 -23.53
C PRO A 584 -26.33 4.24 -22.93
N ASP A 585 -27.62 3.93 -23.16
CA ASP A 585 -28.77 4.62 -22.59
C ASP A 585 -28.82 4.62 -21.04
N LEU A 586 -28.06 3.73 -20.38
CA LEU A 586 -27.91 3.69 -18.93
C LEU A 586 -26.80 4.60 -18.39
N LEU A 587 -26.02 5.23 -19.27
CA LEU A 587 -24.93 6.15 -18.94
C LEU A 587 -25.21 7.50 -19.60
N PRO A 588 -26.07 8.37 -19.02
CA PRO A 588 -26.46 9.64 -19.62
C PRO A 588 -25.30 10.48 -20.18
N SER A 589 -24.20 10.56 -19.43
CA SER A 589 -23.02 11.34 -19.79
C SER A 589 -22.23 10.72 -20.93
N PHE A 590 -22.28 9.40 -21.11
CA PHE A 590 -21.65 8.74 -22.26
C PHE A 590 -22.55 8.78 -23.51
N ARG A 591 -23.84 8.48 -23.32
CA ARG A 591 -24.84 8.37 -24.40
C ARG A 591 -24.84 9.59 -25.30
N GLU A 592 -24.86 10.76 -24.70
CA GLU A 592 -25.10 12.03 -25.39
C GLU A 592 -23.80 12.64 -25.98
N LEU A 593 -22.64 11.99 -25.83
CA LEU A 593 -21.42 12.35 -26.55
C LEU A 593 -21.55 12.11 -28.06
N ASP A 594 -20.74 12.85 -28.83
CA ASP A 594 -20.60 12.61 -30.27
C ASP A 594 -20.03 11.21 -30.53
N ALA A 595 -20.35 10.62 -31.69
CA ALA A 595 -19.98 9.22 -31.98
C ALA A 595 -18.46 8.97 -31.93
N ALA A 596 -17.66 9.90 -32.45
CA ALA A 596 -16.20 9.80 -32.42
C ALA A 596 -15.64 9.88 -30.98
N GLU A 597 -16.27 10.69 -30.13
CA GLU A 597 -15.89 10.84 -28.73
C GLU A 597 -16.31 9.63 -27.90
N ARG A 598 -17.48 9.04 -28.17
CA ARG A 598 -17.87 7.75 -27.57
C ARG A 598 -16.87 6.66 -27.90
N GLN A 599 -16.42 6.58 -29.15
CA GLN A 599 -15.38 5.62 -29.56
C GLN A 599 -14.06 5.86 -28.82
N SER A 600 -13.67 7.13 -28.67
CA SER A 600 -12.46 7.50 -27.92
C SER A 600 -12.57 7.07 -26.45
N VAL A 601 -13.72 7.31 -25.80
CA VAL A 601 -14.00 6.89 -24.43
C VAL A 601 -14.02 5.36 -24.31
N GLN A 602 -14.71 4.65 -25.20
CA GLN A 602 -14.70 3.18 -25.24
C GLN A 602 -13.29 2.62 -25.36
N PHE A 603 -12.47 3.21 -26.22
CA PHE A 603 -11.08 2.82 -26.37
C PHE A 603 -10.29 2.94 -25.06
N THR A 604 -10.49 4.03 -24.29
CA THR A 604 -9.80 4.18 -23.00
C THR A 604 -10.16 3.11 -21.97
N GLN A 605 -11.30 2.45 -22.13
CA GLN A 605 -11.81 1.43 -21.23
C GLN A 605 -11.57 0.00 -21.74
N CYS A 606 -11.07 -0.14 -22.97
CA CYS A 606 -10.75 -1.46 -23.51
C CYS A 606 -9.63 -2.11 -22.70
N ASN A 607 -9.67 -3.45 -22.61
CA ASN A 607 -8.59 -4.20 -22.00
C ASN A 607 -7.35 -4.19 -22.91
N LEU A 608 -6.49 -3.18 -22.70
CA LEU A 608 -5.25 -3.01 -23.47
C LEU A 608 -4.17 -4.02 -23.07
N CYS A 609 -4.32 -4.71 -21.93
CA CYS A 609 -3.29 -5.51 -21.26
C CYS A 609 -1.94 -4.77 -21.15
N PHE A 610 -1.95 -3.44 -21.12
CA PHE A 610 -0.73 -2.63 -21.16
C PHE A 610 -0.23 -2.36 -19.76
N ASN A 611 0.89 -2.99 -19.38
CA ASN A 611 1.60 -2.64 -18.16
C ASN A 611 2.67 -1.60 -18.47
N HIS A 612 2.44 -0.37 -18.00
CA HIS A 612 3.34 0.72 -18.29
C HIS A 612 4.72 0.55 -17.59
N GLY A 613 4.75 -0.08 -16.41
CA GLY A 613 5.97 -0.35 -15.66
C GLY A 613 6.93 -1.26 -16.44
N TRP A 614 6.38 -2.26 -17.14
CA TRP A 614 7.14 -3.16 -18.00
C TRP A 614 7.91 -2.44 -19.10
N LEU A 615 7.30 -1.40 -19.70
CA LEU A 615 8.00 -0.55 -20.67
C LEU A 615 9.05 0.32 -19.99
N VAL A 616 8.67 1.04 -18.93
CA VAL A 616 9.58 2.02 -18.29
C VAL A 616 10.86 1.36 -17.81
N GLN A 617 10.74 0.15 -17.26
CA GLN A 617 11.86 -0.65 -16.77
C GLN A 617 12.47 -1.56 -17.84
N ALA A 618 11.90 -1.59 -19.05
CA ALA A 618 12.27 -2.47 -20.14
C ALA A 618 12.39 -3.97 -19.78
N GLU A 619 11.61 -4.39 -18.79
CA GLU A 619 11.63 -5.75 -18.24
C GLU A 619 11.00 -6.77 -19.18
N ALA A 620 9.94 -6.38 -19.88
CA ALA A 620 9.20 -7.25 -20.78
C ALA A 620 9.67 -7.11 -22.24
N PRO A 621 9.55 -8.18 -23.05
CA PRO A 621 9.74 -8.08 -24.49
C PRO A 621 8.62 -7.26 -25.14
N PRO A 622 8.87 -6.61 -26.30
CA PRO A 622 7.89 -5.78 -27.01
C PRO A 622 6.50 -6.43 -27.18
N GLY A 623 6.44 -7.72 -27.51
CA GLY A 623 5.17 -8.42 -27.75
C GLY A 623 4.31 -8.54 -26.49
N ALA A 624 4.92 -8.78 -25.34
CA ALA A 624 4.22 -8.82 -24.05
C ALA A 624 3.67 -7.43 -23.64
N ILE A 625 4.32 -6.35 -24.07
CA ILE A 625 3.92 -4.98 -23.75
C ILE A 625 2.84 -4.48 -24.70
N PHE A 626 3.06 -4.62 -26.01
CA PHE A 626 2.37 -3.82 -27.01
C PHE A 626 1.41 -4.58 -27.91
N THR A 627 1.48 -5.91 -28.03
CA THR A 627 0.68 -6.63 -29.03
C THR A 627 -0.82 -6.46 -28.80
N LYS A 628 -1.30 -6.64 -27.56
CA LYS A 628 -2.72 -6.45 -27.22
C LYS A 628 -3.16 -4.99 -27.38
N PHE A 629 -2.30 -4.05 -26.99
CA PHE A 629 -2.53 -2.63 -27.22
C PHE A 629 -2.68 -2.32 -28.72
N ARG A 630 -1.76 -2.84 -29.55
CA ARG A 630 -1.78 -2.63 -30.99
C ARG A 630 -3.00 -3.27 -31.65
N GLU A 631 -3.41 -4.44 -31.19
CA GLU A 631 -4.66 -5.08 -31.60
C GLU A 631 -5.86 -4.17 -31.31
N ALA A 632 -5.93 -3.58 -30.10
CA ALA A 632 -7.01 -2.65 -29.73
C ALA A 632 -7.04 -1.38 -30.59
N ILE A 633 -5.87 -0.82 -30.92
CA ILE A 633 -5.75 0.34 -31.83
C ILE A 633 -6.19 -0.03 -33.25
N SER A 634 -5.86 -1.24 -33.69
CA SER A 634 -6.18 -1.74 -35.03
C SER A 634 -7.61 -2.26 -35.16
N ASP A 635 -8.38 -2.34 -34.06
CA ASP A 635 -9.77 -2.77 -34.09
C ASP A 635 -10.61 -1.76 -34.89
N ARG A 636 -11.16 -2.25 -36.00
CA ARG A 636 -12.02 -1.48 -36.91
C ARG A 636 -13.30 -0.95 -36.24
N ARG A 637 -13.66 -1.42 -35.04
CA ARG A 637 -14.81 -0.89 -34.29
C ARG A 637 -14.49 0.43 -33.60
N LEU A 638 -13.25 0.61 -33.13
CA LEU A 638 -12.86 1.75 -32.30
C LEU A 638 -12.17 2.86 -33.09
N HIS A 639 -11.43 2.53 -34.17
CA HIS A 639 -10.68 3.51 -34.98
C HIS A 639 -9.81 4.46 -34.14
N ALA A 640 -9.11 3.94 -33.13
CA ALA A 640 -8.30 4.77 -32.24
C ALA A 640 -7.03 5.28 -32.93
N GLY A 641 -6.75 6.57 -32.80
CA GLY A 641 -5.53 7.22 -33.27
C GLY A 641 -4.57 7.58 -32.12
N ALA A 642 -3.46 8.24 -32.46
CA ALA A 642 -2.47 8.69 -31.48
C ALA A 642 -3.08 9.62 -30.40
N ARG A 643 -4.09 10.43 -30.75
CA ARG A 643 -4.80 11.30 -29.80
C ARG A 643 -5.61 10.51 -28.77
N ASP A 644 -6.16 9.36 -29.17
CA ASP A 644 -6.96 8.51 -28.27
C ASP A 644 -6.06 7.71 -27.34
N VAL A 645 -4.87 7.30 -27.82
CA VAL A 645 -3.79 6.76 -26.99
C VAL A 645 -3.34 7.79 -25.95
N ALA A 646 -3.12 9.04 -26.35
CA ALA A 646 -2.78 10.10 -25.41
C ALA A 646 -3.93 10.40 -24.43
N LEU A 647 -5.20 10.36 -24.87
CA LEU A 647 -6.36 10.51 -23.99
C LEU A 647 -6.43 9.39 -22.93
N TYR A 648 -6.17 8.13 -23.33
CA TYR A 648 -6.06 7.02 -22.37
C TYR A 648 -5.03 7.31 -21.28
N PHE A 649 -3.87 7.88 -21.63
CA PHE A 649 -2.85 8.23 -20.66
C PHE A 649 -3.19 9.44 -19.80
N VAL A 650 -3.94 10.42 -20.34
CA VAL A 650 -4.50 11.50 -19.52
C VAL A 650 -5.45 10.93 -18.48
N HIS A 651 -6.39 10.07 -18.90
CA HIS A 651 -7.35 9.42 -18.00
C HIS A 651 -6.64 8.63 -16.91
N TRP A 652 -5.72 7.73 -17.28
CA TRP A 652 -4.92 6.94 -16.34
C TRP A 652 -4.17 7.83 -15.34
N LEU A 653 -3.57 8.93 -15.82
CA LEU A 653 -2.86 9.87 -14.98
C LEU A 653 -3.81 10.56 -13.99
N THR A 654 -4.97 11.03 -14.44
CA THR A 654 -5.92 11.75 -13.56
C THR A 654 -6.63 10.83 -12.59
N ASP A 655 -6.97 9.60 -12.99
CA ASP A 655 -7.52 8.57 -12.11
C ASP A 655 -6.52 8.18 -11.01
N LEU A 656 -5.26 7.95 -11.38
CA LEU A 656 -4.21 7.64 -10.43
C LEU A 656 -3.90 8.84 -9.50
N ALA A 657 -3.95 10.07 -10.01
CA ALA A 657 -3.85 11.27 -9.20
C ALA A 657 -4.96 11.34 -8.13
N GLY A 658 -6.17 10.91 -8.51
CA GLY A 658 -7.35 10.79 -7.66
C GLY A 658 -7.39 9.56 -6.75
N ALA A 659 -6.34 8.73 -6.69
CA ALA A 659 -6.37 7.48 -5.93
C ALA A 659 -6.53 7.65 -4.41
N GLU A 660 -6.28 8.85 -3.88
CA GLU A 660 -6.43 9.22 -2.47
C GLU A 660 -7.72 10.02 -2.24
N PRO A 661 -8.54 9.70 -1.21
CA PRO A 661 -9.84 10.35 -0.98
C PRO A 661 -9.70 11.70 -0.25
N THR A 662 -8.79 12.55 -0.72
CA THR A 662 -8.46 13.86 -0.12
C THR A 662 -8.37 14.95 -1.20
N PRO A 663 -9.46 15.19 -1.95
CA PRO A 663 -9.46 16.09 -3.10
C PRO A 663 -8.92 17.50 -2.82
N LEU A 664 -9.15 18.08 -1.64
CA LEU A 664 -8.65 19.43 -1.32
C LEU A 664 -7.18 19.44 -0.83
N GLY A 665 -6.56 18.27 -0.64
CA GLY A 665 -5.14 18.11 -0.24
C GLY A 665 -4.14 18.05 -1.40
N GLY A 666 -4.60 18.25 -2.64
CA GLY A 666 -3.80 18.06 -3.85
C GLY A 666 -3.70 16.59 -4.28
N CYS A 667 -2.89 16.32 -5.30
CA CYS A 667 -2.75 14.98 -5.88
C CYS A 667 -1.74 14.11 -5.09
N GLU A 668 -2.08 13.81 -3.83
CA GLU A 668 -1.18 13.16 -2.86
C GLU A 668 -0.55 11.86 -3.35
N LYS A 669 -1.27 11.10 -4.19
CA LYS A 669 -0.75 9.86 -4.77
C LYS A 669 0.58 10.11 -5.46
N PHE A 670 0.65 11.11 -6.34
CA PHE A 670 1.87 11.44 -7.07
C PHE A 670 2.87 12.25 -6.25
N VAL A 671 2.35 13.18 -5.46
CA VAL A 671 3.19 14.17 -4.80
C VAL A 671 3.92 13.58 -3.59
N ILE A 672 3.23 12.73 -2.81
CA ILE A 672 3.76 12.17 -1.57
C ILE A 672 4.13 10.70 -1.73
N LYS A 673 3.28 9.91 -2.38
CA LYS A 673 3.36 8.43 -2.32
C LYS A 673 4.04 7.80 -3.53
N PHE A 674 4.19 8.53 -4.64
CA PHE A 674 4.78 8.00 -5.87
C PHE A 674 6.20 8.55 -6.04
N PRO A 675 7.21 7.70 -6.32
CA PRO A 675 8.56 8.20 -6.56
C PRO A 675 8.61 9.09 -7.81
N LEU A 676 9.02 10.35 -7.66
CA LEU A 676 9.00 11.34 -8.73
C LEU A 676 9.80 10.92 -9.98
N HIS A 677 10.97 10.31 -9.79
CA HIS A 677 11.79 9.84 -10.90
C HIS A 677 11.10 8.75 -11.74
N VAL A 678 10.26 7.93 -11.10
CA VAL A 678 9.46 6.92 -11.79
C VAL A 678 8.33 7.61 -12.56
N LEU A 679 7.62 8.57 -11.96
CA LEU A 679 6.59 9.36 -12.65
C LEU A 679 7.16 10.09 -13.87
N ASN A 680 8.30 10.76 -13.73
CA ASN A 680 8.96 11.42 -14.84
C ASN A 680 9.31 10.44 -15.96
N SER A 681 9.73 9.22 -15.63
CA SER A 681 10.00 8.17 -16.64
C SER A 681 8.72 7.69 -17.33
N PHE A 682 7.60 7.60 -16.61
CA PHE A 682 6.28 7.35 -17.20
C PHE A 682 5.89 8.45 -18.19
N LEU A 683 5.91 9.72 -17.75
CA LEU A 683 5.56 10.87 -18.59
C LEU A 683 6.44 10.97 -19.85
N GLN A 684 7.75 10.74 -19.71
CA GLN A 684 8.68 10.75 -20.84
C GLN A 684 8.40 9.66 -21.87
N SER A 685 7.86 8.52 -21.43
CA SER A 685 7.62 7.36 -22.29
C SER A 685 6.36 7.51 -23.17
N PHE A 686 5.40 8.37 -22.82
CA PHE A 686 4.13 8.55 -23.54
C PHE A 686 4.33 8.87 -25.03
N LYS A 687 5.22 9.82 -25.35
CA LYS A 687 5.53 10.20 -26.75
C LYS A 687 6.08 9.04 -27.61
N PHE A 688 6.63 8.00 -26.97
CA PHE A 688 7.08 6.81 -27.69
C PHE A 688 5.93 5.83 -27.88
N ILE A 689 5.09 5.65 -26.85
CA ILE A 689 3.93 4.76 -26.90
C ILE A 689 2.94 5.22 -27.95
N GLU A 690 2.70 6.53 -28.09
CA GLU A 690 1.88 7.09 -29.20
C GLU A 690 2.37 6.65 -30.58
N GLY A 691 3.67 6.38 -30.70
CA GLY A 691 4.29 5.83 -31.91
C GLY A 691 3.69 4.49 -32.33
N ILE A 692 3.07 3.72 -31.43
CA ILE A 692 2.48 2.42 -31.73
C ILE A 692 1.34 2.49 -32.76
N ALA A 693 0.72 3.66 -32.93
CA ALA A 693 -0.28 3.89 -33.97
C ALA A 693 0.31 3.89 -35.39
N SER A 694 1.63 4.05 -35.53
CA SER A 694 2.32 4.22 -36.83
C SER A 694 3.59 3.36 -37.00
N GLN A 695 4.15 2.86 -35.91
CA GLN A 695 5.39 2.07 -35.85
C GLN A 695 5.09 0.68 -35.30
N THR A 696 6.00 -0.26 -35.52
CA THR A 696 5.89 -1.59 -34.91
C THR A 696 6.23 -1.55 -33.42
N GLU A 697 5.76 -2.56 -32.67
CA GLU A 697 6.06 -2.78 -31.25
C GLU A 697 7.58 -2.70 -31.00
N THR A 698 8.35 -3.34 -31.88
CA THR A 698 9.81 -3.41 -31.74
C THR A 698 10.49 -2.07 -32.04
N GLN A 699 10.00 -1.31 -33.02
CA GLN A 699 10.51 0.03 -33.34
C GLN A 699 10.25 1.02 -32.20
N VAL A 700 9.05 0.97 -31.61
CA VAL A 700 8.68 1.80 -30.44
C VAL A 700 9.62 1.49 -29.27
N MET A 701 9.81 0.22 -28.95
CA MET A 701 10.71 -0.20 -27.87
C MET A 701 12.16 0.22 -28.13
N GLU A 702 12.68 0.00 -29.35
CA GLU A 702 14.05 0.38 -29.71
C GLU A 702 14.30 1.88 -29.57
N LYS A 703 13.34 2.70 -30.05
CA LYS A 703 13.42 4.16 -29.96
C LYS A 703 13.40 4.61 -28.50
N TYR A 704 12.57 4.00 -27.66
CA TYR A 704 12.54 4.27 -26.22
C TYR A 704 13.87 3.89 -25.54
N LEU A 705 14.43 2.70 -25.83
CA LEU A 705 15.71 2.25 -25.27
C LEU A 705 16.87 3.18 -25.61
N LYS A 706 16.99 3.60 -26.88
CA LYS A 706 18.01 4.57 -27.31
C LYS A 706 17.87 5.92 -26.61
N TYR A 707 16.62 6.36 -26.41
CA TYR A 707 16.34 7.58 -25.66
C TYR A 707 16.79 7.44 -24.20
N ARG A 708 16.40 6.36 -23.50
CA ARG A 708 16.77 6.15 -22.10
C ARG A 708 18.27 6.06 -21.89
N TRP A 709 19.01 5.49 -22.84
CA TRP A 709 20.47 5.53 -22.82
C TRP A 709 21.02 6.95 -22.92
N SER A 710 20.50 7.72 -23.89
CA SER A 710 20.97 9.09 -24.16
C SER A 710 20.61 10.08 -23.06
N ASP A 711 19.46 9.88 -22.39
CA ASP A 711 18.93 10.72 -21.31
C ASP A 711 19.54 10.36 -19.94
N HIS A 712 20.35 9.31 -19.86
CA HIS A 712 20.94 8.87 -18.60
C HIS A 712 21.91 9.93 -18.03
N VAL A 713 21.81 10.17 -16.72
CA VAL A 713 22.69 11.08 -15.98
C VAL A 713 23.45 10.29 -14.91
N PRO A 714 24.79 10.33 -14.88
CA PRO A 714 25.69 11.01 -15.82
C PRO A 714 25.66 10.37 -17.22
N SER A 715 26.04 11.12 -18.26
CA SER A 715 26.04 10.61 -19.64
C SER A 715 26.89 9.35 -19.77
N LEU A 716 26.37 8.36 -20.51
CA LEU A 716 27.06 7.11 -20.84
C LEU A 716 27.74 7.16 -22.22
N GLY A 717 27.69 8.30 -22.91
CA GLY A 717 28.10 8.43 -24.31
C GLY A 717 27.00 7.99 -25.30
N PRO A 718 27.33 7.76 -26.58
CA PRO A 718 26.35 7.34 -27.58
C PRO A 718 25.74 5.97 -27.22
N PRO A 719 24.49 5.68 -27.64
CA PRO A 719 23.89 4.35 -27.51
C PRO A 719 24.82 3.25 -28.05
N PRO A 720 24.90 2.09 -27.38
CA PRO A 720 25.78 1.01 -27.79
C PRO A 720 25.33 0.44 -29.13
N SER A 721 26.28 -0.11 -29.88
CA SER A 721 26.06 -0.87 -31.11
C SER A 721 26.61 -2.30 -30.97
N GLY A 722 26.29 -3.15 -31.94
CA GLY A 722 26.70 -4.55 -31.97
C GLY A 722 25.73 -5.50 -31.25
N PRO A 723 26.07 -6.79 -31.14
CA PRO A 723 25.15 -7.85 -30.75
C PRO A 723 24.67 -7.79 -29.29
N HIS A 724 25.29 -6.95 -28.47
CA HIS A 724 24.95 -6.82 -27.04
C HIS A 724 24.18 -5.52 -26.72
N ALA A 725 23.86 -4.70 -27.73
CA ALA A 725 23.33 -3.35 -27.52
C ALA A 725 21.94 -3.35 -26.89
N ILE A 726 21.01 -4.20 -27.36
CA ILE A 726 19.66 -4.29 -26.79
C ILE A 726 19.71 -4.72 -25.32
N ALA A 727 20.48 -5.76 -24.99
CA ALA A 727 20.62 -6.21 -23.60
C ALA A 727 21.20 -5.12 -22.70
N ALA A 728 22.25 -4.42 -23.13
CA ALA A 728 22.83 -3.32 -22.36
C ALA A 728 21.82 -2.20 -22.10
N MET A 729 21.04 -1.79 -23.11
CA MET A 729 20.02 -0.73 -22.95
C MET A 729 18.84 -1.18 -22.09
N ARG A 730 18.42 -2.45 -22.17
CA ARG A 730 17.37 -3.00 -21.31
C ARG A 730 17.83 -3.10 -19.86
N LEU A 731 19.02 -3.62 -19.61
CA LEU A 731 19.62 -3.70 -18.27
C LEU A 731 19.79 -2.32 -17.62
N LEU A 732 20.14 -1.29 -18.41
CA LEU A 732 20.15 0.10 -17.95
C LEU A 732 18.78 0.53 -17.41
N CYS A 733 17.71 0.25 -18.15
CA CYS A 733 16.35 0.63 -17.72
C CYS A 733 15.90 -0.17 -16.48
N MET A 734 16.20 -1.46 -16.42
CA MET A 734 15.85 -2.32 -15.28
C MET A 734 16.56 -1.88 -14.00
N ALA A 735 17.84 -1.52 -14.09
CA ALA A 735 18.67 -1.16 -12.95
C ALA A 735 18.42 0.25 -12.40
N GLN A 736 17.77 1.14 -13.17
CA GLN A 736 17.41 2.50 -12.77
C GLN A 736 18.58 3.27 -12.13
N ALA A 737 18.50 3.60 -10.83
CA ALA A 737 19.55 4.34 -10.12
C ALA A 737 20.92 3.62 -10.12
N ASN A 738 20.92 2.29 -10.28
CA ASN A 738 22.14 1.46 -10.33
C ASN A 738 22.59 1.12 -11.77
N ALA A 739 22.02 1.79 -12.78
CA ALA A 739 22.27 1.52 -14.19
C ALA A 739 23.75 1.43 -14.55
N ARG A 740 24.57 2.40 -14.12
CA ARG A 740 26.01 2.41 -14.43
C ARG A 740 26.72 1.15 -13.94
N GLY A 741 26.50 0.78 -12.68
CA GLY A 741 27.16 -0.38 -12.08
C GLY A 741 26.75 -1.70 -12.73
N ILE A 742 25.48 -1.84 -13.12
CA ILE A 742 24.98 -3.02 -13.82
C ILE A 742 25.53 -3.08 -15.26
N VAL A 743 25.53 -1.96 -15.98
CA VAL A 743 26.05 -1.89 -17.36
C VAL A 743 27.57 -2.11 -17.40
N ASP A 744 28.33 -1.56 -16.46
CA ASP A 744 29.77 -1.80 -16.36
C ASP A 744 30.06 -3.28 -16.04
N ALA A 745 29.33 -3.89 -15.10
CA ALA A 745 29.45 -5.31 -14.80
C ALA A 745 29.10 -6.19 -16.01
N PHE A 746 28.03 -5.89 -16.73
CA PHE A 746 27.65 -6.60 -17.97
C PHE A 746 28.74 -6.50 -19.05
N ASN A 747 29.38 -5.33 -19.17
CA ASN A 747 30.37 -5.10 -20.21
C ASN A 747 31.74 -5.67 -19.88
N ARG A 748 32.16 -5.64 -18.61
CA ARG A 748 33.56 -5.87 -18.20
C ARG A 748 33.77 -7.09 -17.31
N GLU A 749 32.78 -7.48 -16.51
CA GLU A 749 32.93 -8.49 -15.45
C GLU A 749 32.18 -9.79 -15.74
N LEU A 750 31.09 -9.70 -16.51
CA LEU A 750 30.26 -10.86 -16.83
C LEU A 750 31.00 -11.80 -17.80
N PRO A 751 31.06 -13.11 -17.53
CA PRO A 751 31.63 -14.08 -18.47
C PRO A 751 30.97 -13.98 -19.85
N GLN A 752 31.75 -14.22 -20.91
CA GLN A 752 31.28 -14.07 -22.29
C GLN A 752 30.06 -14.96 -22.58
N GLU A 753 30.05 -16.20 -22.11
CA GLU A 753 28.92 -17.12 -22.25
C GLU A 753 27.64 -16.59 -21.56
N ASP A 754 27.79 -16.01 -20.36
CA ASP A 754 26.67 -15.42 -19.62
C ASP A 754 26.13 -14.17 -20.34
N LYS A 755 27.03 -13.39 -20.94
CA LYS A 755 26.72 -12.20 -21.72
C LYS A 755 25.97 -12.54 -23.01
N GLU A 756 26.36 -13.60 -23.69
CA GLU A 756 25.70 -14.10 -24.91
C GLU A 756 24.27 -14.54 -24.63
N VAL A 757 24.03 -15.31 -23.56
CA VAL A 757 22.69 -15.73 -23.16
C VAL A 757 21.77 -14.52 -22.92
N LEU A 758 22.21 -13.54 -22.13
CA LEU A 758 21.41 -12.32 -21.90
C LEU A 758 21.17 -11.56 -23.21
N SER A 759 22.17 -11.49 -24.09
CA SER A 759 22.07 -10.77 -25.37
C SER A 759 21.06 -11.41 -26.31
N VAL A 760 21.06 -12.74 -26.40
CA VAL A 760 20.09 -13.49 -27.20
C VAL A 760 18.70 -13.36 -26.61
N GLU A 761 18.51 -13.71 -25.33
CA GLU A 761 17.18 -13.79 -24.73
C GLU A 761 16.51 -12.42 -24.57
N MET A 762 17.26 -11.36 -24.23
CA MET A 762 16.70 -10.00 -24.16
C MET A 762 16.45 -9.37 -25.53
N SER A 763 16.99 -9.93 -26.62
CA SER A 763 16.74 -9.46 -27.99
C SER A 763 15.51 -10.12 -28.64
N ARG A 764 14.95 -11.19 -28.05
CA ARG A 764 13.72 -11.81 -28.54
C ARG A 764 12.54 -10.88 -28.32
N THR A 765 11.79 -10.63 -29.38
CA THR A 765 10.74 -9.60 -29.38
C THR A 765 9.40 -10.09 -28.86
N GLY A 766 9.10 -11.38 -29.01
CA GLY A 766 7.76 -11.94 -28.77
C GLY A 766 6.74 -11.49 -29.83
N CYS A 767 7.19 -10.90 -30.94
CA CYS A 767 6.35 -10.41 -32.02
C CYS A 767 6.57 -11.23 -33.30
N ALA A 768 5.49 -11.65 -33.96
CA ALA A 768 5.58 -12.34 -35.25
C ALA A 768 6.24 -11.43 -36.31
N GLY A 769 7.31 -11.93 -36.95
CA GLY A 769 7.94 -11.26 -38.09
C GLY A 769 8.63 -9.92 -37.75
N GLN A 770 8.90 -9.64 -36.48
CA GLN A 770 9.62 -8.42 -36.07
C GLN A 770 10.91 -8.76 -35.32
N SER A 771 11.96 -8.00 -35.62
CA SER A 771 13.23 -7.99 -34.90
C SER A 771 13.66 -6.55 -34.63
N PHE A 772 14.53 -6.35 -33.64
CA PHE A 772 15.27 -5.08 -33.51
C PHE A 772 16.20 -4.90 -34.71
N HIS A 773 16.75 -3.70 -34.87
CA HIS A 773 17.72 -3.39 -35.92
C HIS A 773 18.90 -4.37 -35.88
N THR A 774 19.31 -4.88 -37.05
CA THR A 774 20.30 -5.96 -37.18
C THR A 774 21.64 -5.65 -36.54
N ASP A 775 22.02 -4.38 -36.53
CA ASP A 775 23.28 -3.91 -35.94
C ASP A 775 23.25 -3.80 -34.40
N LEU A 776 22.12 -4.11 -33.76
CA LEU A 776 21.92 -4.01 -32.30
C LEU A 776 21.73 -5.36 -31.61
N VAL A 777 21.64 -6.45 -32.38
CA VAL A 777 21.28 -7.78 -31.88
C VAL A 777 22.18 -8.88 -32.44
N PRO A 778 22.24 -10.05 -31.78
CA PRO A 778 22.93 -11.21 -32.31
C PRO A 778 22.36 -11.65 -33.68
N THR A 779 23.22 -12.06 -34.60
CA THR A 779 22.84 -12.44 -35.98
C THR A 779 21.93 -13.66 -36.02
N ASP A 780 22.09 -14.59 -35.08
CA ASP A 780 21.25 -15.78 -34.91
C ASP A 780 19.81 -15.43 -34.54
N VAL A 781 19.59 -14.41 -33.69
CA VAL A 781 18.24 -13.95 -33.33
C VAL A 781 17.46 -13.44 -34.55
N VAL A 782 18.13 -12.75 -35.47
CA VAL A 782 17.51 -12.23 -36.71
C VAL A 782 17.32 -13.33 -37.74
N SER A 783 18.35 -14.16 -37.96
CA SER A 783 18.33 -15.21 -38.99
C SER A 783 17.42 -16.39 -38.64
N ARG A 784 17.14 -16.62 -37.35
CA ARG A 784 16.29 -17.71 -36.84
C ARG A 784 15.25 -17.16 -35.84
N PRO A 785 14.14 -16.59 -36.32
CA PRO A 785 13.09 -16.09 -35.44
C PRO A 785 12.38 -17.25 -34.72
N VAL A 786 12.75 -17.46 -33.45
CA VAL A 786 12.19 -18.50 -32.58
C VAL A 786 11.81 -17.92 -31.22
N GLY A 787 10.83 -18.53 -30.55
CA GLY A 787 10.36 -18.14 -29.22
C GLY A 787 10.19 -19.33 -28.28
N PRO A 788 9.48 -19.17 -27.14
CA PRO A 788 8.88 -17.91 -26.67
C PRO A 788 9.92 -16.88 -26.25
N ALA A 789 9.52 -15.60 -26.17
CA ALA A 789 10.29 -14.57 -25.48
C ALA A 789 10.00 -14.64 -23.96
N PHE A 790 10.95 -14.22 -23.12
CA PHE A 790 10.79 -14.28 -21.67
C PHE A 790 10.64 -12.89 -21.04
N LEU A 791 9.64 -12.77 -20.16
CA LEU A 791 9.48 -11.69 -19.21
C LEU A 791 9.90 -12.21 -17.83
N ILE A 792 11.02 -11.74 -17.30
CA ILE A 792 11.48 -12.11 -15.96
C ILE A 792 10.89 -11.13 -14.95
N TYR A 793 9.73 -11.46 -14.37
CA TYR A 793 8.93 -10.56 -13.54
C TYR A 793 9.57 -10.34 -12.16
N TYR A 794 9.77 -9.08 -11.80
CA TYR A 794 10.64 -8.53 -10.76
C TYR A 794 12.14 -8.51 -11.06
N GLY A 795 12.54 -8.66 -12.34
CA GLY A 795 13.91 -8.46 -12.78
C GLY A 795 14.50 -7.10 -12.36
N PRO A 796 13.80 -5.96 -12.54
CA PRO A 796 14.24 -4.64 -12.09
C PRO A 796 14.47 -4.57 -10.59
N ALA A 797 13.51 -5.02 -9.78
CA ALA A 797 13.65 -5.04 -8.32
C ALA A 797 14.84 -5.89 -7.87
N PHE A 798 15.04 -7.03 -8.54
CA PHE A 798 16.22 -7.87 -8.33
C PHE A 798 17.51 -7.12 -8.67
N LEU A 799 17.62 -6.40 -9.78
CA LEU A 799 18.86 -5.68 -10.14
C LEU A 799 19.09 -4.40 -9.30
N GLN A 800 18.03 -3.82 -8.73
CA GLN A 800 18.13 -2.62 -7.90
C GLN A 800 18.58 -2.91 -6.45
N THR A 801 18.48 -4.17 -6.00
CA THR A 801 18.83 -4.55 -4.63
C THR A 801 20.35 -4.64 -4.42
N THR A 802 20.94 -3.65 -3.74
CA THR A 802 22.35 -3.52 -3.27
C THR A 802 23.45 -3.61 -4.35
N CYS A 803 24.31 -2.58 -4.43
CA CYS A 803 25.28 -2.38 -5.50
C CYS A 803 26.55 -3.27 -5.44
N SER A 804 26.77 -4.04 -4.36
CA SER A 804 28.09 -4.65 -4.11
C SER A 804 28.41 -5.90 -4.95
N HIS A 805 27.45 -6.43 -5.73
CA HIS A 805 27.61 -7.70 -6.45
C HIS A 805 26.92 -7.74 -7.83
N SER A 806 26.98 -6.64 -8.59
CA SER A 806 26.34 -6.50 -9.91
C SER A 806 26.58 -7.69 -10.84
N ALA A 807 27.84 -8.13 -11.00
CA ALA A 807 28.17 -9.27 -11.87
C ALA A 807 27.51 -10.57 -11.38
N LEU A 808 27.54 -10.89 -10.08
CA LEU A 808 26.92 -12.11 -9.55
C LEU A 808 25.40 -12.10 -9.74
N ARG A 809 24.74 -10.94 -9.58
CA ARG A 809 23.30 -10.83 -9.83
C ARG A 809 22.98 -11.05 -11.31
N LEU A 810 23.78 -10.49 -12.22
CA LEU A 810 23.64 -10.75 -13.64
C LEU A 810 23.80 -12.24 -13.97
N ARG A 811 24.77 -12.94 -13.36
CA ARG A 811 24.92 -14.39 -13.54
C ARG A 811 23.73 -15.19 -13.05
N ILE A 812 23.14 -14.83 -11.90
CA ILE A 812 21.89 -15.44 -11.41
C ILE A 812 20.75 -15.20 -12.40
N LEU A 813 20.61 -13.98 -12.92
CA LEU A 813 19.60 -13.65 -13.92
C LEU A 813 19.79 -14.46 -15.21
N THR A 814 21.03 -14.57 -15.69
CA THR A 814 21.40 -15.41 -16.83
C THR A 814 20.98 -16.87 -16.60
N GLU A 815 21.24 -17.40 -15.40
CA GLU A 815 20.90 -18.78 -15.07
C GLU A 815 19.38 -19.02 -15.07
N ILE A 816 18.60 -18.03 -14.64
CA ILE A 816 17.14 -18.06 -14.75
C ILE A 816 16.70 -18.12 -16.21
N TYR A 817 17.34 -17.35 -17.11
CA TYR A 817 17.06 -17.43 -18.55
C TYR A 817 17.40 -18.81 -19.13
N ARG A 818 18.56 -19.40 -18.79
CA ARG A 818 18.94 -20.76 -19.23
C ARG A 818 17.91 -21.79 -18.80
N CYS A 819 17.60 -21.83 -17.51
CA CYS A 819 16.62 -22.75 -16.95
C CYS A 819 15.22 -22.56 -17.56
N SER A 820 14.85 -21.32 -17.87
CA SER A 820 13.58 -21.03 -18.57
C SER A 820 13.61 -21.55 -20.01
N ARG A 821 14.72 -21.38 -20.73
CA ARG A 821 14.88 -21.91 -22.09
C ARG A 821 14.83 -23.44 -22.15
N GLU A 822 15.33 -24.14 -21.14
CA GLU A 822 15.20 -25.60 -21.02
C GLU A 822 13.74 -26.04 -20.79
N LEU A 823 12.95 -25.26 -20.03
CA LEU A 823 11.52 -25.53 -19.82
C LEU A 823 10.65 -25.19 -21.04
N TRP A 824 11.09 -24.22 -21.85
CA TRP A 824 10.46 -23.79 -23.09
C TRP A 824 11.48 -23.73 -24.23
N PRO A 825 11.81 -24.88 -24.85
CA PRO A 825 12.76 -24.94 -25.95
C PRO A 825 12.39 -24.03 -27.12
N GLU A 826 13.38 -23.61 -27.89
CA GLU A 826 13.18 -22.76 -29.05
C GLU A 826 12.20 -23.39 -30.05
N SER A 827 11.18 -22.63 -30.43
CA SER A 827 10.22 -23.05 -31.45
C SER A 827 9.84 -21.88 -32.35
N PRO A 828 9.87 -22.05 -33.69
CA PRO A 828 9.29 -21.06 -34.61
C PRO A 828 7.81 -20.80 -34.34
N ALA A 829 7.06 -21.81 -33.89
CA ALA A 829 5.63 -21.68 -33.58
C ALA A 829 5.36 -20.77 -32.37
N SER A 830 6.36 -20.58 -31.52
CA SER A 830 6.27 -19.76 -30.30
C SER A 830 6.84 -18.34 -30.47
N VAL A 831 7.23 -17.94 -31.69
CA VAL A 831 7.85 -16.62 -31.95
C VAL A 831 7.00 -15.43 -31.48
N ALA A 832 5.68 -15.56 -31.57
CA ALA A 832 4.70 -14.52 -31.22
C ALA A 832 4.13 -14.69 -29.79
N THR A 833 4.83 -15.46 -28.94
CA THR A 833 4.38 -15.77 -27.58
C THR A 833 5.41 -15.32 -26.56
N SER A 834 4.94 -15.03 -25.36
CA SER A 834 5.79 -14.67 -24.22
C SER A 834 5.48 -15.57 -23.01
N VAL A 835 6.49 -15.84 -22.21
CA VAL A 835 6.37 -16.60 -20.96
C VAL A 835 6.83 -15.71 -19.80
N HIS A 836 6.04 -15.70 -18.72
CA HIS A 836 6.29 -14.93 -17.51
C HIS A 836 7.02 -15.81 -16.48
N VAL A 837 8.23 -15.43 -16.12
CA VAL A 837 9.03 -16.13 -15.11
C VAL A 837 9.10 -15.24 -13.88
N ARG A 838 8.32 -15.60 -12.86
CA ARG A 838 8.19 -14.83 -11.63
C ARG A 838 9.32 -15.10 -10.66
N ILE A 839 10.03 -14.07 -10.24
CA ILE A 839 11.19 -14.17 -9.32
C ILE A 839 10.94 -13.55 -7.95
N ASP A 840 9.66 -13.52 -7.53
CA ASP A 840 9.18 -12.97 -6.25
C ASP A 840 10.03 -13.36 -5.04
N THR A 841 10.44 -14.63 -4.96
CA THR A 841 11.14 -15.18 -3.79
C THR A 841 12.59 -14.71 -3.67
N ILE A 842 13.20 -14.21 -4.75
CA ILE A 842 14.60 -13.77 -4.76
C ILE A 842 14.76 -12.27 -4.99
N LYS A 843 13.71 -11.55 -5.43
CA LYS A 843 13.80 -10.13 -5.84
C LYS A 843 14.44 -9.22 -4.80
N GLY A 844 14.12 -9.42 -3.51
CA GLY A 844 14.65 -8.64 -2.40
C GLY A 844 15.86 -9.25 -1.69
N LEU A 845 16.28 -10.45 -2.08
CA LEU A 845 17.39 -11.13 -1.40
C LEU A 845 18.74 -10.55 -1.81
N LYS A 846 19.64 -10.48 -0.84
CA LYS A 846 21.07 -10.26 -1.02
C LYS A 846 21.73 -11.57 -1.49
N VAL A 847 22.86 -11.45 -2.18
CA VAL A 847 23.58 -12.62 -2.72
C VAL A 847 23.96 -13.63 -1.62
N HIS A 848 24.31 -13.16 -0.42
CA HIS A 848 24.65 -14.06 0.69
C HIS A 848 23.46 -14.85 1.23
N GLU A 849 22.24 -14.29 1.19
CA GLU A 849 21.03 -15.01 1.61
C GLU A 849 20.69 -16.13 0.62
N ILE A 850 20.92 -15.88 -0.67
CA ILE A 850 20.82 -16.91 -1.73
C ILE A 850 21.88 -18.00 -1.50
N GLN A 851 23.12 -17.62 -1.15
CA GLN A 851 24.20 -18.55 -0.79
C GLN A 851 23.87 -19.40 0.44
N GLU A 852 23.28 -18.81 1.48
CA GLU A 852 22.91 -19.51 2.71
C GLU A 852 21.91 -20.63 2.45
N VAL A 853 20.97 -20.43 1.52
CA VAL A 853 20.03 -21.49 1.09
C VAL A 853 20.81 -22.68 0.50
N LEU A 854 21.78 -22.40 -0.37
CA LEU A 854 22.63 -23.44 -0.95
C LEU A 854 23.51 -24.13 0.10
N ALA A 855 23.97 -23.40 1.11
CA ALA A 855 24.77 -23.91 2.22
C ALA A 855 23.96 -24.82 3.16
N LYS A 856 22.65 -24.57 3.27
CA LYS A 856 21.70 -25.42 4.02
C LYS A 856 21.31 -26.70 3.27
N GLY A 857 21.87 -26.95 2.09
CA GLY A 857 21.54 -28.10 1.25
C GLY A 857 20.19 -27.96 0.53
N GLU A 858 19.59 -26.77 0.53
CA GLU A 858 18.41 -26.47 -0.26
C GLU A 858 18.79 -26.00 -1.67
N LEU A 859 17.83 -26.05 -2.59
CA LEU A 859 18.01 -25.72 -4.00
C LEU A 859 17.11 -24.55 -4.40
N TRP A 860 17.54 -23.82 -5.42
CA TRP A 860 16.71 -22.86 -6.13
C TRP A 860 16.26 -23.48 -7.46
N LEU A 861 14.96 -23.43 -7.73
CA LEU A 861 14.36 -24.05 -8.92
C LEU A 861 13.57 -23.00 -9.73
N VAL A 862 13.59 -23.12 -11.06
CA VAL A 862 12.52 -22.59 -11.92
C VAL A 862 11.49 -23.70 -12.10
N THR A 863 10.26 -23.48 -11.65
CA THR A 863 9.18 -24.47 -11.74
C THR A 863 8.13 -24.00 -12.74
N LYS A 864 7.85 -24.79 -13.78
CA LYS A 864 6.77 -24.52 -14.73
C LYS A 864 5.43 -24.70 -14.03
N HIS A 865 4.59 -23.67 -14.06
CA HIS A 865 3.25 -23.71 -13.50
C HIS A 865 2.21 -24.04 -14.55
N ASN A 866 2.26 -23.34 -15.68
CA ASN A 866 1.44 -23.58 -16.86
C ASN A 866 2.26 -23.28 -18.13
N GLU A 867 1.64 -23.23 -19.30
CA GLU A 867 2.35 -22.99 -20.57
C GLU A 867 2.88 -21.56 -20.75
N SER A 868 2.34 -20.59 -19.99
CA SER A 868 2.72 -19.18 -20.04
C SER A 868 3.47 -18.69 -18.80
N GLU A 869 3.60 -19.50 -17.76
CA GLU A 869 4.12 -19.04 -16.46
C GLU A 869 5.04 -20.04 -15.76
N ALA A 870 6.06 -19.49 -15.10
CA ALA A 870 6.99 -20.18 -14.21
C ALA A 870 7.24 -19.37 -12.93
N PHE A 871 7.71 -20.06 -11.89
CA PHE A 871 8.15 -19.43 -10.63
C PHE A 871 9.55 -19.86 -10.27
N VAL A 872 10.39 -18.91 -9.87
CA VAL A 872 11.61 -19.20 -9.10
C VAL A 872 11.22 -19.41 -7.65
N GLY A 873 11.72 -20.48 -7.04
CA GLY A 873 11.45 -20.76 -5.65
C GLY A 873 12.44 -21.71 -5.00
N ARG A 874 12.48 -21.67 -3.67
CA ARG A 874 13.27 -22.57 -2.85
C ARG A 874 12.63 -23.96 -2.78
N ALA A 875 13.45 -24.99 -2.81
CA ALA A 875 13.03 -26.37 -2.65
C ALA A 875 14.03 -27.17 -1.81
N SER A 876 13.52 -27.88 -0.81
CA SER A 876 14.24 -28.96 -0.15
C SER A 876 14.22 -30.22 -1.03
N HIS A 877 15.08 -31.20 -0.72
CA HIS A 877 15.06 -32.51 -1.37
C HIS A 877 13.67 -33.18 -1.32
N LEU A 878 12.94 -33.02 -0.21
CA LEU A 878 11.58 -33.56 -0.09
C LEU A 878 10.61 -32.89 -1.08
N LYS A 879 10.70 -31.56 -1.24
CA LYS A 879 9.85 -30.83 -2.19
C LYS A 879 10.21 -31.18 -3.63
N LEU A 880 11.49 -31.37 -3.92
CA LEU A 880 11.97 -31.85 -5.22
C LEU A 880 11.37 -33.22 -5.56
N ASN A 881 11.42 -34.17 -4.63
CA ASN A 881 10.82 -35.49 -4.81
C ASN A 881 9.31 -35.41 -5.08
N LYS A 882 8.60 -34.46 -4.45
CA LYS A 882 7.18 -34.21 -4.74
C LYS A 882 6.94 -33.69 -6.15
N TYR A 883 7.79 -32.79 -6.64
CA TYR A 883 7.68 -32.31 -8.02
C TYR A 883 7.90 -33.43 -9.02
N VAL A 884 8.92 -34.28 -8.78
CA VAL A 884 9.17 -35.48 -9.60
C VAL A 884 7.99 -36.44 -9.56
N SER A 885 7.47 -36.77 -8.36
CA SER A 885 6.34 -37.70 -8.23
C SER A 885 5.07 -37.19 -8.90
N ASN A 886 4.89 -35.87 -8.96
CA ASN A 886 3.72 -35.23 -9.57
C ASN A 886 3.90 -34.98 -11.08
N GLY A 887 5.04 -35.35 -11.67
CA GLY A 887 5.34 -35.06 -13.07
C GLY A 887 5.48 -33.56 -13.38
N GLN A 888 5.72 -32.73 -12.36
CA GLN A 888 5.87 -31.30 -12.52
C GLN A 888 7.23 -30.99 -13.17
N LYS A 889 7.22 -30.18 -14.23
CA LYS A 889 8.44 -29.76 -14.92
C LYS A 889 9.15 -28.64 -14.15
N PHE A 890 10.43 -28.82 -13.87
CA PHE A 890 11.27 -27.81 -13.22
C PHE A 890 12.72 -27.93 -13.71
N GLN A 891 13.50 -26.88 -13.47
CA GLN A 891 14.95 -26.86 -13.67
C GLN A 891 15.63 -26.33 -12.40
N ILE A 892 16.77 -26.90 -12.04
CA ILE A 892 17.57 -26.46 -10.90
C ILE A 892 18.48 -25.33 -11.39
N LEU A 893 18.49 -24.19 -10.71
CA LEU A 893 19.43 -23.11 -11.03
C LEU A 893 20.86 -23.56 -10.66
N ASP A 894 21.77 -23.62 -11.65
CA ASP A 894 23.18 -23.90 -11.38
C ASP A 894 23.87 -22.64 -10.83
N LEU A 895 23.80 -22.50 -9.51
CA LEU A 895 24.44 -21.42 -8.77
C LEU A 895 25.79 -21.85 -8.17
N GLY A 896 26.48 -22.82 -8.77
CA GLY A 896 27.78 -23.32 -8.31
C GLY A 896 28.82 -22.22 -8.14
N PHE A 897 28.79 -21.22 -9.02
CA PHE A 897 29.68 -20.05 -8.96
C PHE A 897 29.53 -19.18 -7.72
N LEU A 898 28.48 -19.36 -6.92
CA LEU A 898 28.32 -18.70 -5.63
C LEU A 898 29.11 -19.39 -4.50
N ARG A 899 29.62 -20.62 -4.71
CA ARG A 899 30.33 -21.40 -3.68
C ARG A 899 31.85 -21.13 -3.65
N ASP A 900 32.41 -20.55 -4.70
CA ASP A 900 33.86 -20.47 -4.95
C ASP A 900 34.61 -19.34 -4.22
N ARG A 901 34.28 -19.04 -2.95
CA ARG A 901 35.01 -18.02 -2.14
C ARG A 901 35.76 -18.59 -0.94
N LYS A 902 36.50 -19.69 -1.15
CA LYS A 902 37.71 -19.93 -0.36
C LYS A 902 38.93 -19.44 -1.14
N SER A 903 39.14 -18.13 -1.10
CA SER A 903 40.43 -17.48 -1.35
C SER A 903 40.55 -16.27 -0.44
#